data_AF-A0A3N5PLM6-F1
#
_entry.id   AF-A0A3N5PLM6-F1
#
_cell.length_a   1.000
_cell.length_b   1.000
_cell.length_c   1.000
_cell.angle_alpha   90.00
_cell.angle_beta   90.00
_cell.angle_gamma   90.00
#
_symmetry.space_group_name_H-M   'P 1'
#
loop_
_entity.id
_entity.type
_entity.pdbx_description
1 polymer ?
#
loop_
_entity_poly.entity_id
_entity_poly.type
_entity_poly.pdbx_seq_one_letter_code
_entity_poly.pdbx_strand_id
1 'polypeptide(L)'
;IPVTLALTLFAFAVYGYTLNRITLFALIFSIGILVDDAIVVVENIVRHARMSGARDRETLTRSAILAVDEVGNPTILATLTVVGAILPMAFVGGLMGPYMRPIPIGASAAMMFSLLVAFIVTPWAAVRLLTGQAHAEVAEDRLTLAYRRVMGRIIASSRARLVFFGAIAALLVAAIVLVPLQIVTVKMLPFDNKSEFQVMVRMPEGTALEETARVTGALAAQVIRDADVVNVQSYVGTASPYNFNGLVRHYFLRRAPNLADLQVNLAPKGERTDQSHAIARRVREELAPMAKRLGAGIQVAEVPPGPPVLQTLVAEIYGPDDDRRLALAHDVRRVFEQTPGVVDVDWYVEEEQPKWRLDVDAEKASAAGLSASSVAAVVRMAGDGEPVGLLHDEHAREAVPIVLRLDRQNRGSLDAVRAIRLEGRAPVAVGELTLTTLSRESRSIYHKNLQPVTYVTGDIAGAAESPVYAILQMNRALQWIALPEGYTFEIFNARQPFDTTRYAMKWDGEWHISYEVFRDLGLAFAAVLLLIYVLVVGWFQSFMTPLVIMAAIPFSLVGILPAHAAMGAFFTATSMIGFIAGAGIVVRNSIILVDFIELRLRDGMPLDQAVVDAGAVRFRPMALTAAAVIVGAGVILFDPIFQGLAISLMAGEVASLLLSRMAVPVMYFMLNRNSKEAGYAS
;
A
#
# COMPACT_ATOMS: atom_id res chain seq x y z
N ILE A 1 -24.49 5.25 17.35
CA ILE A 1 -23.65 5.62 16.19
C ILE A 1 -23.16 7.07 16.29
N PRO A 2 -23.98 8.14 16.22
CA PRO A 2 -23.44 9.51 16.13
C PRO A 2 -22.61 9.92 17.35
N VAL A 3 -23.04 9.52 18.55
CA VAL A 3 -22.30 9.76 19.81
C VAL A 3 -20.91 9.12 19.77
N THR A 4 -20.83 7.84 19.38
CA THR A 4 -19.58 7.11 19.25
C THR A 4 -18.64 7.78 18.26
N LEU A 5 -19.13 8.17 17.08
CA LEU A 5 -18.32 8.84 16.05
C LEU A 5 -17.83 10.22 16.50
N ALA A 6 -18.67 10.99 17.20
CA ALA A 6 -18.27 12.29 17.76
C ALA A 6 -17.14 12.14 18.79
N LEU A 7 -17.20 11.12 19.65
CA LEU A 7 -16.13 10.80 20.61
C LEU A 7 -14.85 10.32 19.91
N THR A 8 -14.96 9.53 18.84
CA THR A 8 -13.79 9.12 18.04
C THR A 8 -13.14 10.31 17.33
N LEU A 9 -13.92 11.24 16.78
CA LEU A 9 -13.42 12.49 16.20
C LEU A 9 -12.73 13.36 17.25
N PHE A 10 -13.28 13.43 18.46
CA PHE A 10 -12.62 14.11 19.57
C PHE A 10 -11.28 13.45 19.92
N ALA A 11 -11.20 12.11 19.94
CA ALA A 11 -9.94 11.41 20.13
C ALA A 11 -8.93 11.73 19.01
N PHE A 12 -9.36 11.78 17.75
CA PHE A 12 -8.51 12.20 16.64
C PHE A 12 -7.97 13.63 16.81
N ALA A 13 -8.80 14.56 17.26
CA ALA A 13 -8.37 15.92 17.54
C ALA A 13 -7.29 15.96 18.65
N VAL A 14 -7.46 15.18 19.72
CA VAL A 14 -6.48 15.09 20.83
C VAL A 14 -5.15 14.48 20.36
N TYR A 15 -5.19 13.48 19.48
CA TYR A 15 -3.98 12.86 18.91
C TYR A 15 -3.35 13.67 17.76
N GLY A 16 -3.95 14.80 17.35
CA GLY A 16 -3.47 15.63 16.25
C GLY A 16 -3.71 15.03 14.86
N TYR A 17 -4.63 14.07 14.72
CA TYR A 17 -5.00 13.54 13.41
C TYR A 17 -5.94 14.49 12.68
N THR A 18 -5.57 14.85 11.47
CA THR A 18 -6.41 15.66 10.58
C THR A 18 -7.49 14.81 9.92
N LEU A 19 -8.59 15.44 9.51
CA LEU A 19 -9.61 14.77 8.72
C LEU A 19 -9.08 14.58 7.29
N ASN A 20 -8.73 13.34 6.95
CA ASN A 20 -8.29 12.95 5.62
C ASN A 20 -8.94 11.61 5.22
N ARG A 21 -8.61 11.14 4.01
CA ARG A 21 -9.15 9.88 3.46
C ARG A 21 -8.98 8.72 4.45
N ILE A 22 -7.82 8.57 5.07
CA ILE A 22 -7.49 7.46 5.98
C ILE A 22 -8.29 7.53 7.28
N THR A 23 -8.37 8.71 7.92
CA THR A 23 -9.15 8.87 9.15
C THR A 23 -10.65 8.70 8.91
N LEU A 24 -11.16 9.14 7.75
CA LEU A 24 -12.55 8.90 7.36
C LEU A 24 -12.81 7.40 7.17
N PHE A 25 -11.88 6.68 6.54
CA PHE A 25 -11.97 5.23 6.43
C PHE A 25 -11.91 4.53 7.78
N ALA A 26 -11.05 4.97 8.70
CA ALA A 26 -11.02 4.45 10.05
C ALA A 26 -12.40 4.55 10.74
N LEU A 27 -13.12 5.66 10.52
CA LEU A 27 -14.48 5.83 11.04
C LEU A 27 -15.48 4.89 10.36
N ILE A 28 -15.48 4.79 9.01
CA ILE A 28 -16.41 3.90 8.29
C ILE A 28 -16.16 2.43 8.67
N PHE A 29 -14.90 2.03 8.72
CA PHE A 29 -14.47 0.72 9.22
C PHE A 29 -15.01 0.46 10.63
N SER A 30 -14.91 1.45 11.51
CA SER A 30 -15.46 1.37 12.87
C SER A 30 -16.98 1.25 12.88
N ILE A 31 -17.72 1.85 11.93
CA ILE A 31 -19.19 1.79 11.89
C ILE A 31 -19.69 0.34 11.78
N GLY A 32 -19.07 -0.47 10.91
CA GLY A 32 -19.47 -1.86 10.72
C GLY A 32 -19.39 -2.69 12.00
N ILE A 33 -18.39 -2.42 12.85
CA ILE A 33 -18.13 -3.18 14.08
C ILE A 33 -18.79 -2.53 15.30
N LEU A 34 -18.91 -1.20 15.36
CA LEU A 34 -19.43 -0.49 16.54
C LEU A 34 -20.90 -0.79 16.81
N VAL A 35 -21.71 -1.01 15.76
CA VAL A 35 -23.15 -1.24 15.93
C VAL A 35 -23.43 -2.60 16.58
N ASP A 36 -22.47 -3.52 16.52
CA ASP A 36 -22.59 -4.89 16.98
C ASP A 36 -22.85 -4.98 18.50
N ASP A 37 -22.14 -4.20 19.33
CA ASP A 37 -22.36 -4.17 20.79
C ASP A 37 -23.80 -3.77 21.12
N ALA A 38 -24.30 -2.74 20.43
CA ALA A 38 -25.67 -2.28 20.60
C ALA A 38 -26.69 -3.30 20.08
N ILE A 39 -26.43 -3.98 18.96
CA ILE A 39 -27.30 -5.04 18.42
C ILE A 39 -27.42 -6.19 19.40
N VAL A 40 -26.30 -6.69 19.93
CA VAL A 40 -26.29 -7.81 20.88
C VAL A 40 -27.08 -7.47 22.13
N VAL A 41 -26.89 -6.26 22.68
CA VAL A 41 -27.62 -5.80 23.87
C VAL A 41 -29.11 -5.64 23.57
N VAL A 42 -29.49 -4.95 22.48
CA VAL A 42 -30.90 -4.72 22.13
C VAL A 42 -31.64 -6.03 21.84
N GLU A 43 -31.05 -6.92 21.04
CA GLU A 43 -31.68 -8.21 20.72
C GLU A 43 -31.86 -9.05 21.99
N ASN A 44 -30.91 -8.99 22.93
CA ASN A 44 -31.07 -9.70 24.20
C ASN A 44 -32.19 -9.10 25.07
N ILE A 45 -32.27 -7.76 25.14
CA ILE A 45 -33.37 -7.06 25.84
C ILE A 45 -34.73 -7.44 25.23
N VAL A 46 -34.84 -7.42 23.90
CA VAL A 46 -36.08 -7.79 23.19
C VAL A 46 -36.44 -9.26 23.45
N ARG A 47 -35.47 -10.16 23.46
CA ARG A 47 -35.68 -11.58 23.78
C ARG A 47 -36.22 -11.77 25.20
N HIS A 48 -35.57 -11.16 26.20
CA HIS A 48 -36.03 -11.21 27.60
C HIS A 48 -37.39 -10.56 27.79
N ALA A 49 -37.65 -9.42 27.14
CA ALA A 49 -38.96 -8.78 27.17
C ALA A 49 -40.07 -9.68 26.60
N ARG A 50 -39.77 -10.44 25.54
CA ARG A 50 -40.71 -11.43 24.96
C ARG A 50 -40.93 -12.63 25.88
N MET A 51 -39.87 -13.20 26.47
CA MET A 51 -39.98 -14.35 27.38
C MET A 51 -40.72 -14.01 28.68
N SER A 52 -40.50 -12.80 29.21
CA SER A 52 -41.14 -12.31 30.43
C SER A 52 -42.55 -11.74 30.20
N GLY A 53 -42.98 -11.57 28.94
CA GLY A 53 -44.26 -10.94 28.62
C GLY A 53 -44.36 -9.48 29.08
N ALA A 54 -43.24 -8.76 29.19
CA ALA A 54 -43.18 -7.41 29.73
C ALA A 54 -44.04 -6.43 28.90
N ARG A 55 -45.02 -5.78 29.55
CA ARG A 55 -45.95 -4.82 28.91
C ARG A 55 -45.84 -3.40 29.47
N ASP A 56 -45.37 -3.26 30.70
CA ASP A 56 -45.18 -2.01 31.42
C ASP A 56 -43.69 -1.66 31.53
N ARG A 57 -43.42 -0.39 31.82
CA ARG A 57 -42.06 0.18 31.81
C ARG A 57 -41.18 -0.37 32.93
N GLU A 58 -41.77 -0.76 34.06
CA GLU A 58 -41.06 -1.33 35.19
C GLU A 58 -40.59 -2.75 34.87
N THR A 59 -41.49 -3.59 34.34
CA THR A 59 -41.12 -4.94 33.87
C THR A 59 -40.12 -4.90 32.71
N LEU A 60 -40.25 -3.96 31.78
CA LEU A 60 -39.24 -3.76 30.73
C LEU A 60 -37.87 -3.36 31.29
N THR A 61 -37.85 -2.52 32.33
CA THR A 61 -36.59 -2.13 33.00
C THR A 61 -35.93 -3.33 33.66
N ARG A 62 -36.71 -4.15 34.38
CA ARG A 62 -36.20 -5.38 35.01
C ARG A 62 -35.69 -6.38 33.99
N SER A 63 -36.44 -6.61 32.90
CA SER A 63 -36.03 -7.49 31.81
C SER A 63 -34.79 -6.96 31.10
N ALA A 64 -34.63 -5.64 30.97
CA ALA A 64 -33.43 -5.03 30.39
C ALA A 64 -32.20 -5.23 31.28
N ILE A 65 -32.33 -5.10 32.61
CA ILE A 65 -31.22 -5.35 33.56
C ILE A 65 -30.76 -6.80 33.47
N LEU A 66 -31.68 -7.76 33.52
CA LEU A 66 -31.35 -9.19 33.40
C LEU A 66 -30.72 -9.52 32.05
N ALA A 67 -31.24 -8.91 30.97
CA ALA A 67 -30.67 -9.09 29.65
C ALA A 67 -29.24 -8.54 29.54
N VAL A 68 -28.97 -7.35 30.09
CA VAL A 68 -27.63 -6.76 30.08
C VAL A 68 -26.66 -7.57 30.95
N ASP A 69 -27.11 -8.08 32.10
CA ASP A 69 -26.28 -8.90 32.99
C ASP A 69 -25.86 -10.22 32.33
N GLU A 70 -26.75 -10.84 31.55
CA GLU A 70 -26.44 -12.08 30.81
C GLU A 70 -25.37 -11.88 29.71
N VAL A 71 -25.46 -10.79 28.93
CA VAL A 71 -24.54 -10.59 27.78
C VAL A 71 -23.42 -9.60 28.06
N GLY A 72 -23.42 -8.91 29.20
CA GLY A 72 -22.49 -7.83 29.52
C GLY A 72 -21.04 -8.29 29.51
N ASN A 73 -20.69 -9.25 30.38
CA ASN A 73 -19.30 -9.70 30.48
C ASN A 73 -18.77 -10.36 29.21
N PRO A 74 -19.52 -11.26 28.53
CA PRO A 74 -19.11 -11.80 27.24
C PRO A 74 -18.89 -10.71 26.18
N THR A 75 -19.72 -9.66 26.18
CA THR A 75 -19.58 -8.53 25.25
C THR A 75 -18.34 -7.69 25.56
N ILE A 76 -18.02 -7.42 26.83
CA ILE A 76 -16.78 -6.71 27.23
C ILE A 76 -15.56 -7.48 26.73
N LEU A 77 -15.49 -8.79 27.01
CA LEU A 77 -14.37 -9.62 26.57
C LEU A 77 -14.26 -9.63 25.05
N ALA A 78 -15.38 -9.82 24.35
CA ALA A 78 -15.42 -9.79 22.90
C ALA A 78 -14.90 -8.45 22.34
N THR A 79 -15.34 -7.33 22.88
CA THR A 79 -14.89 -6.00 22.46
C THR A 79 -13.41 -5.79 22.76
N LEU A 80 -12.92 -6.17 23.94
CA LEU A 80 -11.48 -6.12 24.27
C LEU A 80 -10.65 -7.03 23.37
N THR A 81 -11.20 -8.16 22.93
CA THR A 81 -10.54 -9.07 21.99
C THR A 81 -10.44 -8.46 20.60
N VAL A 82 -11.48 -7.75 20.14
CA VAL A 82 -11.45 -6.97 18.88
C VAL A 82 -10.44 -5.82 18.97
N VAL A 83 -10.42 -5.07 20.08
CA VAL A 83 -9.40 -4.04 20.31
C VAL A 83 -8.01 -4.65 20.32
N GLY A 84 -7.82 -5.79 21.02
CA GLY A 84 -6.57 -6.53 21.03
C GLY A 84 -6.16 -7.06 19.66
N ALA A 85 -7.12 -7.37 18.78
CA ALA A 85 -6.84 -7.78 17.41
C ALA A 85 -6.38 -6.62 16.52
N ILE A 86 -6.84 -5.40 16.80
CA ILE A 86 -6.60 -4.25 15.93
C ILE A 86 -5.43 -3.40 16.41
N LEU A 87 -5.30 -3.17 17.72
CA LEU A 87 -4.34 -2.25 18.31
C LEU A 87 -2.86 -2.56 17.97
N PRO A 88 -2.39 -3.82 17.90
CA PRO A 88 -1.01 -4.12 17.53
C PRO A 88 -0.60 -3.57 16.15
N MET A 89 -1.55 -3.39 15.23
CA MET A 89 -1.26 -2.80 13.92
C MET A 89 -0.83 -1.33 14.01
N ALA A 90 -1.11 -0.64 15.12
CA ALA A 90 -0.67 0.75 15.34
C ALA A 90 0.86 0.87 15.52
N PHE A 91 1.55 -0.25 15.72
CA PHE A 91 3.00 -0.33 15.95
C PHE A 91 3.78 -0.82 14.72
N VAL A 92 3.12 -0.97 13.56
CA VAL A 92 3.81 -1.25 12.29
C VAL A 92 4.79 -0.11 11.99
N GLY A 93 6.02 -0.47 11.62
CA GLY A 93 7.11 0.46 11.37
C GLY A 93 7.14 1.03 9.95
N GLY A 94 8.31 1.52 9.55
CA GLY A 94 8.56 2.02 8.20
C GLY A 94 7.79 3.28 7.84
N LEU A 95 7.80 3.61 6.54
CA LEU A 95 7.07 4.75 6.00
C LEU A 95 5.55 4.59 6.07
N MET A 96 5.07 3.34 6.13
CA MET A 96 3.64 3.04 6.21
C MET A 96 3.05 3.08 7.61
N GLY A 97 3.87 2.97 8.66
CA GLY A 97 3.41 3.05 10.05
C GLY A 97 2.61 4.31 10.32
N PRO A 98 3.19 5.53 10.17
CA PRO A 98 2.47 6.78 10.36
C PRO A 98 1.25 6.94 9.44
N TYR A 99 1.33 6.40 8.23
CA TYR A 99 0.25 6.45 7.24
C TYR A 99 -0.97 5.62 7.70
N MET A 100 -0.77 4.41 8.22
CA MET A 100 -1.86 3.49 8.60
C MET A 100 -2.29 3.58 10.06
N ARG A 101 -1.46 4.14 10.95
CA ARG A 101 -1.69 4.25 12.41
C ARG A 101 -3.05 4.84 12.83
N PRO A 102 -3.66 5.80 12.10
CA PRO A 102 -4.98 6.32 12.48
C PRO A 102 -6.10 5.27 12.42
N ILE A 103 -5.98 4.24 11.58
CA ILE A 103 -6.99 3.17 11.45
C ILE A 103 -7.14 2.37 12.75
N PRO A 104 -6.09 1.69 13.27
CA PRO A 104 -6.23 0.88 14.46
C PRO A 104 -6.50 1.70 15.73
N ILE A 105 -5.96 2.92 15.84
CA ILE A 105 -6.21 3.80 16.99
C ILE A 105 -7.65 4.30 16.98
N GLY A 106 -8.13 4.78 15.83
CA GLY A 106 -9.51 5.23 15.67
C GLY A 106 -10.52 4.13 15.93
N ALA A 107 -10.26 2.94 15.38
CA ALA A 107 -11.10 1.78 15.61
C ALA A 107 -11.11 1.34 17.08
N SER A 108 -9.95 1.28 17.73
CA SER A 108 -9.86 0.93 19.15
C SER A 108 -10.62 1.93 20.04
N ALA A 109 -10.46 3.23 19.78
CA ALA A 109 -11.20 4.27 20.47
C ALA A 109 -12.71 4.16 20.22
N ALA A 110 -13.12 3.98 18.96
CA ALA A 110 -14.52 3.82 18.59
C ALA A 110 -15.16 2.60 19.26
N MET A 111 -14.46 1.46 19.32
CA MET A 111 -14.94 0.25 20.00
C MET A 111 -15.10 0.48 21.50
N MET A 112 -14.16 1.18 22.13
CA MET A 112 -14.25 1.47 23.56
C MET A 112 -15.40 2.44 23.89
N PHE A 113 -15.58 3.47 23.08
CA PHE A 113 -16.75 4.35 23.20
C PHE A 113 -18.05 3.63 22.85
N SER A 114 -18.04 2.68 21.90
CA SER A 114 -19.22 1.92 21.55
C SER A 114 -19.68 1.05 22.71
N LEU A 115 -18.76 0.38 23.39
CA LEU A 115 -19.07 -0.42 24.59
C LEU A 115 -19.70 0.43 25.70
N LEU A 116 -19.13 1.61 25.96
CA LEU A 116 -19.69 2.57 26.92
C LEU A 116 -21.12 2.98 26.54
N VAL A 117 -21.34 3.33 25.28
CA VAL A 117 -22.65 3.71 24.74
C VAL A 117 -23.63 2.52 24.80
N ALA A 118 -23.16 1.30 24.53
CA ALA A 118 -23.96 0.08 24.52
C ALA A 118 -24.48 -0.33 25.90
N PHE A 119 -23.80 0.02 26.99
CA PHE A 119 -24.28 -0.27 28.35
C PHE A 119 -24.97 0.90 29.04
N ILE A 120 -24.70 2.14 28.64
CA ILE A 120 -25.31 3.33 29.25
C ILE A 120 -26.51 3.81 28.44
N VAL A 121 -26.28 4.14 27.18
CA VAL A 121 -27.27 4.84 26.35
C VAL A 121 -28.25 3.87 25.71
N THR A 122 -27.77 2.72 25.24
CA THR A 122 -28.60 1.73 24.54
C THR A 122 -29.70 1.13 25.42
N PRO A 123 -29.45 0.66 26.66
CA PRO A 123 -30.50 0.10 27.50
C PRO A 123 -31.50 1.17 27.94
N TRP A 124 -31.01 2.38 28.25
CA TRP A 124 -31.86 3.54 28.53
C TRP A 124 -32.80 3.84 27.36
N ALA A 125 -32.26 3.90 26.13
CA ALA A 125 -33.05 4.16 24.94
C ALA A 125 -34.04 3.02 24.65
N ALA A 126 -33.62 1.77 24.80
CA ALA A 126 -34.47 0.59 24.62
C ALA A 126 -35.71 0.64 25.52
N VAL A 127 -35.55 0.90 26.82
CA VAL A 127 -36.67 1.01 27.76
C VAL A 127 -37.61 2.18 27.44
N ARG A 128 -37.10 3.26 26.82
CA ARG A 128 -37.91 4.43 26.45
C ARG A 128 -38.64 4.29 25.11
N LEU A 129 -38.05 3.59 24.15
CA LEU A 129 -38.50 3.54 22.76
C LEU A 129 -39.20 2.23 22.40
N LEU A 130 -38.90 1.13 23.08
CA LEU A 130 -39.59 -0.14 22.84
C LEU A 130 -41.03 -0.04 23.35
N THR A 131 -41.97 0.04 22.42
CA THR A 131 -43.41 -0.09 22.72
C THR A 131 -43.76 -1.56 22.82
N GLY A 132 -44.35 -1.98 23.94
CA GLY A 132 -44.73 -3.37 24.21
C GLY A 132 -45.78 -3.90 23.25
N GLN A 133 -45.36 -4.35 22.06
CA GLN A 133 -46.20 -5.16 21.17
C GLN A 133 -45.74 -6.60 21.24
N ALA A 134 -46.42 -7.37 22.08
CA ALA A 134 -46.37 -8.82 22.08
C ALA A 134 -47.15 -9.34 20.87
N HIS A 135 -46.46 -9.92 19.89
CA HIS A 135 -47.06 -10.82 18.91
C HIS A 135 -46.22 -12.09 18.75
N ALA A 136 -46.89 -13.19 19.09
CA ALA A 136 -46.76 -14.60 18.72
C ALA A 136 -45.43 -15.36 18.88
N GLU A 137 -45.57 -16.59 19.40
CA GLU A 137 -44.58 -17.67 19.34
C GLU A 137 -43.92 -17.71 17.97
N VAL A 138 -42.60 -17.54 17.95
CA VAL A 138 -41.81 -17.75 16.74
C VAL A 138 -41.78 -19.26 16.51
N ALA A 139 -42.68 -19.77 15.66
CA ALA A 139 -42.51 -21.08 15.05
C ALA A 139 -41.06 -21.19 14.55
N GLU A 140 -40.37 -22.29 14.86
CA GLU A 140 -38.98 -22.45 14.45
C GLU A 140 -38.84 -22.19 12.95
N ASP A 141 -38.07 -21.17 12.61
CA ASP A 141 -37.80 -20.80 11.22
C ASP A 141 -37.28 -22.03 10.47
N ARG A 142 -37.68 -22.22 9.20
CA ARG A 142 -37.32 -23.40 8.40
C ARG A 142 -35.80 -23.55 8.31
N LEU A 143 -35.08 -22.42 8.38
CA LEU A 143 -33.62 -22.36 8.44
C LEU A 143 -33.05 -22.95 9.74
N THR A 144 -33.70 -22.73 10.88
CA THR A 144 -33.32 -23.28 12.18
C THR A 144 -33.51 -24.80 12.21
N LEU A 145 -34.64 -25.29 11.70
CA LEU A 145 -34.92 -26.72 11.57
C LEU A 145 -33.92 -27.43 10.64
N ALA A 146 -33.57 -26.81 9.51
CA ALA A 146 -32.55 -27.32 8.60
C ALA A 146 -31.17 -27.39 9.27
N TYR A 147 -30.78 -26.33 10.00
CA TYR A 147 -29.52 -26.31 10.74
C TYR A 147 -29.44 -27.42 11.79
N ARG A 148 -30.48 -27.58 12.63
CA ARG A 148 -30.54 -28.63 13.66
C ARG A 148 -30.39 -30.02 13.06
N ARG A 149 -31.01 -30.27 11.90
CA ARG A 149 -30.89 -31.54 11.17
C ARG A 149 -29.47 -31.80 10.65
N VAL A 150 -28.83 -30.80 10.07
CA VAL A 150 -27.46 -30.92 9.54
C VAL A 150 -26.46 -31.11 10.68
N MET A 151 -26.52 -30.26 11.71
CA MET A 151 -25.65 -30.35 12.88
C MET A 151 -25.83 -31.66 13.64
N GLY A 152 -27.06 -32.11 13.85
CA GLY A 152 -27.33 -33.39 14.50
C GLY A 152 -26.69 -34.57 13.76
N ARG A 153 -26.69 -34.57 12.42
CA ARG A 153 -26.00 -35.61 11.62
C ARG A 153 -24.48 -35.52 11.74
N ILE A 154 -23.92 -34.31 11.73
CA ILE A 154 -22.47 -34.11 11.87
C ILE A 154 -22.03 -34.55 13.27
N ILE A 155 -22.76 -34.19 14.32
CA ILE A 155 -22.43 -34.56 15.71
C ILE A 155 -22.59 -36.07 15.93
N ALA A 156 -23.62 -36.72 15.38
CA ALA A 156 -23.87 -38.14 15.59
C ALA A 156 -22.86 -39.06 14.87
N SER A 157 -22.32 -38.67 13.71
CA SER A 157 -21.50 -39.55 12.88
C SER A 157 -20.04 -39.11 12.78
N SER A 158 -19.10 -39.98 13.18
CA SER A 158 -17.65 -39.76 13.02
C SER A 158 -17.23 -39.56 11.57
N ARG A 159 -17.86 -40.27 10.63
CA ARG A 159 -17.60 -40.10 9.19
C ARG A 159 -18.08 -38.73 8.69
N ALA A 160 -19.24 -38.27 9.14
CA ALA A 160 -19.77 -36.96 8.78
C ALA A 160 -18.86 -35.82 9.28
N ARG A 161 -18.30 -35.94 10.50
CA ARG A 161 -17.30 -34.98 11.02
C ARG A 161 -16.04 -34.96 10.18
N LEU A 162 -15.50 -36.14 9.83
CA LEU A 162 -14.28 -36.24 9.02
C LEU A 162 -14.49 -35.63 7.62
N VAL A 163 -15.62 -35.92 6.98
CA VAL A 163 -15.97 -35.34 5.67
C VAL A 163 -16.14 -33.82 5.78
N PHE A 164 -16.80 -33.33 6.84
CA PHE A 164 -16.99 -31.89 7.05
C PHE A 164 -15.67 -31.14 7.22
N PHE A 165 -14.77 -31.59 8.11
CA PHE A 165 -13.45 -30.96 8.26
C PHE A 165 -12.54 -31.19 7.06
N GLY A 166 -12.64 -32.35 6.40
CA GLY A 166 -11.93 -32.62 5.15
C GLY A 166 -12.34 -31.66 4.03
N ALA A 167 -13.64 -31.34 3.93
CA ALA A 167 -14.14 -30.36 2.98
C ALA A 167 -13.66 -28.94 3.31
N ILE A 168 -13.68 -28.53 4.59
CA ILE A 168 -13.13 -27.24 5.02
C ILE A 168 -11.63 -27.14 4.72
N ALA A 169 -10.86 -28.18 5.05
CA ALA A 169 -9.43 -28.23 4.76
C ALA A 169 -9.15 -28.16 3.25
N ALA A 170 -9.93 -28.88 2.44
CA ALA A 170 -9.82 -28.83 0.98
C ALA A 170 -10.12 -27.42 0.43
N LEU A 171 -11.17 -26.77 0.93
CA LEU A 171 -11.51 -25.39 0.55
C LEU A 171 -10.42 -24.40 0.96
N LEU A 172 -9.83 -24.56 2.15
CA LEU A 172 -8.73 -23.71 2.62
C LEU A 172 -7.49 -23.88 1.75
N VAL A 173 -7.10 -25.12 1.44
CA VAL A 173 -5.98 -25.40 0.54
C VAL A 173 -6.25 -24.83 -0.86
N ALA A 174 -7.47 -25.03 -1.40
CA ALA A 174 -7.85 -24.47 -2.69
C ALA A 174 -7.74 -22.93 -2.71
N ALA A 175 -8.19 -22.25 -1.64
CA ALA A 175 -8.07 -20.80 -1.51
C ALA A 175 -6.61 -20.34 -1.46
N ILE A 176 -5.76 -21.00 -0.65
CA ILE A 176 -4.33 -20.64 -0.51
C ILE A 176 -3.58 -20.84 -1.83
N VAL A 177 -3.90 -21.90 -2.58
CA VAL A 177 -3.27 -22.22 -3.88
C VAL A 177 -3.54 -21.17 -4.95
N LEU A 178 -4.58 -20.33 -4.81
CA LEU A 178 -4.85 -19.23 -5.76
C LEU A 178 -3.70 -18.20 -5.83
N VAL A 179 -2.94 -18.01 -4.76
CA VAL A 179 -1.83 -17.06 -4.67
C VAL A 179 -0.60 -17.52 -5.49
N PRO A 180 -0.04 -18.73 -5.29
CA PRO A 180 1.09 -19.20 -6.11
C PRO A 180 0.71 -19.43 -7.59
N LEU A 181 -0.56 -19.73 -7.88
CA LEU A 181 -1.07 -19.79 -9.26
C LEU A 181 -1.23 -18.41 -9.93
N GLN A 182 -0.95 -17.31 -9.22
CA GLN A 182 -1.11 -15.93 -9.69
C GLN A 182 -2.54 -15.58 -10.13
N ILE A 183 -3.54 -16.35 -9.68
CA ILE A 183 -4.97 -16.01 -9.86
C ILE A 183 -5.34 -14.87 -8.90
N VAL A 184 -4.76 -14.89 -7.69
CA VAL A 184 -4.76 -13.76 -6.76
C VAL A 184 -3.35 -13.19 -6.72
N THR A 185 -3.19 -11.99 -7.28
CA THR A 185 -1.91 -11.27 -7.27
C THR A 185 -1.76 -10.48 -5.98
N VAL A 186 -0.56 -10.49 -5.40
CA VAL A 186 -0.24 -9.72 -4.19
C VAL A 186 0.42 -8.41 -4.58
N LYS A 187 0.00 -7.30 -3.99
CA LYS A 187 0.64 -5.99 -4.15
C LYS A 187 0.64 -5.25 -2.82
N MET A 188 1.46 -4.24 -2.63
CA MET A 188 1.45 -3.48 -1.38
C MET A 188 0.23 -2.56 -1.27
N LEU A 189 0.05 -1.70 -2.25
CA LEU A 189 -1.15 -0.90 -2.46
C LEU A 189 -1.65 -1.05 -3.89
N PRO A 190 -2.96 -1.00 -4.12
CA PRO A 190 -3.51 -1.01 -5.47
C PRO A 190 -3.32 0.37 -6.11
N PHE A 191 -3.56 0.47 -7.41
CA PHE A 191 -3.48 1.76 -8.11
C PHE A 191 -4.51 2.76 -7.58
N ASP A 192 -4.13 4.03 -7.43
CA ASP A 192 -5.09 5.09 -7.11
C ASP A 192 -5.78 5.59 -8.38
N ASN A 193 -6.86 6.34 -8.19
CA ASN A 193 -7.50 7.08 -9.26
C ASN A 193 -7.26 8.57 -9.08
N LYS A 194 -6.37 9.15 -9.89
CA LYS A 194 -5.98 10.58 -9.83
C LYS A 194 -6.40 11.32 -11.08
N SER A 195 -6.46 12.65 -11.01
CA SER A 195 -6.81 13.49 -12.17
C SER A 195 -5.57 13.98 -12.92
N GLU A 196 -4.41 13.37 -12.66
CA GLU A 196 -3.15 13.75 -13.30
C GLU A 196 -2.20 12.56 -13.39
N PHE A 197 -1.29 12.65 -14.36
CA PHE A 197 -0.06 11.86 -14.43
C PHE A 197 1.02 12.66 -15.19
N GLN A 198 2.25 12.18 -15.17
CA GLN A 198 3.39 12.82 -15.83
C GLN A 198 4.01 11.92 -16.88
N VAL A 199 4.48 12.50 -17.98
CA VAL A 199 5.33 11.81 -18.96
C VAL A 199 6.69 12.50 -18.97
N MET A 200 7.70 11.82 -18.45
CA MET A 200 9.07 12.30 -18.46
C MET A 200 9.72 11.91 -19.78
N VAL A 201 10.33 12.89 -20.43
CA VAL A 201 11.02 12.73 -21.71
C VAL A 201 12.51 12.94 -21.48
N ARG A 202 13.33 12.04 -22.05
CA ARG A 202 14.78 12.16 -22.08
C ARG A 202 15.28 11.91 -23.50
N MET A 203 15.96 12.90 -24.05
CA MET A 203 16.75 12.79 -25.28
C MET A 203 18.19 12.37 -24.94
N PRO A 204 18.93 11.79 -25.90
CA PRO A 204 20.35 11.50 -25.74
C PRO A 204 21.15 12.72 -25.30
N GLU A 205 22.21 12.50 -24.54
CA GLU A 205 23.04 13.59 -24.04
C GLU A 205 23.66 14.39 -25.20
N GLY A 206 23.70 15.73 -25.05
CA GLY A 206 24.13 16.65 -26.12
C GLY A 206 23.03 17.05 -27.12
N THR A 207 21.81 16.55 -26.99
CA THR A 207 20.67 17.02 -27.80
C THR A 207 20.34 18.49 -27.50
N ALA A 208 20.15 19.29 -28.55
CA ALA A 208 19.79 20.70 -28.41
C ALA A 208 18.37 20.89 -27.87
N LEU A 209 18.15 21.98 -27.11
CA LEU A 209 16.86 22.30 -26.50
C LEU A 209 15.73 22.36 -27.52
N GLU A 210 15.99 22.94 -28.69
CA GLU A 210 15.01 23.09 -29.78
C GLU A 210 14.53 21.73 -30.33
N GLU A 211 15.43 20.75 -30.40
CA GLU A 211 15.10 19.40 -30.84
C GLU A 211 14.29 18.66 -29.77
N THR A 212 14.68 18.79 -28.50
CA THR A 212 13.88 18.29 -27.36
C THR A 212 12.49 18.93 -27.35
N ALA A 213 12.38 20.23 -27.63
CA ALA A 213 11.09 20.93 -27.72
C ALA A 213 10.23 20.40 -28.87
N ARG A 214 10.83 20.15 -30.04
CA ARG A 214 10.15 19.57 -31.21
C ARG A 214 9.59 18.19 -30.89
N VAL A 215 10.39 17.31 -30.30
CA VAL A 215 9.99 15.96 -29.91
C VAL A 215 8.91 16.00 -28.83
N THR A 216 9.11 16.79 -27.79
CA THR A 216 8.14 16.95 -26.68
C THR A 216 6.80 17.50 -27.18
N GLY A 217 6.82 18.47 -28.09
CA GLY A 217 5.61 19.00 -28.73
C GLY A 217 4.85 17.95 -29.55
N ALA A 218 5.57 17.08 -30.28
CA ALA A 218 4.96 15.97 -31.01
C ALA A 218 4.29 14.95 -30.07
N LEU A 219 4.96 14.61 -28.96
CA LEU A 219 4.41 13.73 -27.93
C LEU A 219 3.16 14.36 -27.26
N ALA A 220 3.23 15.64 -26.89
CA ALA A 220 2.08 16.36 -26.31
C ALA A 220 0.86 16.39 -27.25
N ALA A 221 1.10 16.60 -28.55
CA ALA A 221 0.06 16.59 -29.57
C ALA A 221 -0.58 15.21 -29.79
N GLN A 222 0.10 14.12 -29.40
CA GLN A 222 -0.49 12.79 -29.37
C GLN A 222 -1.30 12.59 -28.08
N VAL A 223 -0.75 12.96 -26.92
CA VAL A 223 -1.42 12.77 -25.61
C VAL A 223 -2.77 13.49 -25.55
N ILE A 224 -2.84 14.72 -26.05
CA ILE A 224 -4.07 15.52 -25.98
C ILE A 224 -5.21 15.01 -26.89
N ARG A 225 -4.95 13.98 -27.72
CA ARG A 225 -5.99 13.34 -28.55
C ARG A 225 -6.81 12.33 -27.78
N ASP A 226 -6.33 11.85 -26.63
CA ASP A 226 -7.09 10.98 -25.75
C ASP A 226 -8.30 11.74 -25.19
N ALA A 227 -9.49 11.15 -25.28
CA ALA A 227 -10.74 11.81 -24.90
C ALA A 227 -10.81 12.15 -23.40
N ASP A 228 -10.06 11.43 -22.56
CA ASP A 228 -10.03 11.65 -21.11
C ASP A 228 -9.01 12.72 -20.70
N VAL A 229 -8.21 13.25 -21.63
CA VAL A 229 -7.19 14.28 -21.37
C VAL A 229 -7.76 15.67 -21.62
N VAL A 230 -7.72 16.54 -20.59
CA VAL A 230 -8.26 17.92 -20.67
C VAL A 230 -7.20 18.89 -21.16
N ASN A 231 -5.98 18.80 -20.62
CA ASN A 231 -4.87 19.65 -21.02
C ASN A 231 -3.52 18.98 -20.75
N VAL A 232 -2.53 19.41 -21.53
CA VAL A 232 -1.14 18.98 -21.42
C VAL A 232 -0.28 20.23 -21.32
N GLN A 233 0.64 20.26 -20.37
CA GLN A 233 1.65 21.32 -20.23
C GLN A 233 3.03 20.74 -20.45
N SER A 234 3.82 21.38 -21.32
CA SER A 234 5.20 20.97 -21.60
C SER A 234 6.20 21.86 -20.86
N TYR A 235 7.17 21.21 -20.23
CA TYR A 235 8.31 21.84 -19.59
C TYR A 235 9.56 21.29 -20.28
N VAL A 236 10.26 22.12 -21.04
CA VAL A 236 11.39 21.70 -21.88
C VAL A 236 12.65 22.38 -21.38
N GLY A 237 13.71 21.62 -21.10
CA GLY A 237 14.93 22.15 -20.49
C GLY A 237 14.82 22.45 -19.00
N THR A 238 13.62 22.30 -18.44
CA THR A 238 13.29 22.59 -17.05
C THR A 238 12.30 21.57 -16.53
N ALA A 239 12.31 21.37 -15.21
CA ALA A 239 11.36 20.51 -14.54
C ALA A 239 9.96 21.13 -14.48
N SER A 240 8.95 20.27 -14.51
CA SER A 240 7.58 20.65 -14.12
C SER A 240 7.47 21.01 -12.63
N PRO A 241 6.46 21.79 -12.20
CA PRO A 241 6.16 21.97 -10.78
C PRO A 241 6.02 20.62 -10.10
N TYR A 242 6.85 20.37 -9.09
CA TYR A 242 6.88 19.07 -8.44
C TYR A 242 5.65 18.89 -7.56
N ASN A 243 4.91 17.80 -7.79
CA ASN A 243 3.97 17.26 -6.81
C ASN A 243 4.73 16.43 -5.76
N PHE A 244 4.01 15.80 -4.83
CA PHE A 244 4.64 14.98 -3.78
C PHE A 244 5.50 13.84 -4.34
N ASN A 245 5.12 13.26 -5.49
CA ASN A 245 5.92 12.24 -6.17
C ASN A 245 7.22 12.84 -6.74
N GLY A 246 7.11 13.96 -7.46
CA GLY A 246 8.25 14.69 -8.00
C GLY A 246 9.23 15.19 -6.93
N LEU A 247 8.74 15.48 -5.72
CA LEU A 247 9.60 15.82 -4.58
C LEU A 247 10.50 14.66 -4.18
N VAL A 248 10.00 13.42 -4.14
CA VAL A 248 10.80 12.25 -3.72
C VAL A 248 11.62 11.66 -4.86
N ARG A 249 11.14 11.76 -6.10
CA ARG A 249 11.89 11.38 -7.30
C ARG A 249 12.87 12.46 -7.77
N HIS A 250 12.98 13.56 -7.02
CA HIS A 250 13.86 14.70 -7.30
C HIS A 250 13.69 15.28 -8.72
N TYR A 251 12.46 15.31 -9.24
CA TYR A 251 12.20 15.82 -10.59
C TYR A 251 12.62 17.27 -10.77
N PHE A 252 12.66 18.06 -9.69
CA PHE A 252 13.17 19.44 -9.71
C PHE A 252 14.65 19.56 -10.12
N LEU A 253 15.43 18.47 -10.05
CA LEU A 253 16.82 18.40 -10.53
C LEU A 253 16.93 18.18 -12.05
N ARG A 254 15.83 17.80 -12.73
CA ARG A 254 15.80 17.55 -14.19
C ARG A 254 15.85 18.87 -14.96
N ARG A 255 17.04 19.48 -15.01
CA ARG A 255 17.30 20.76 -15.68
C ARG A 255 18.47 20.60 -16.66
N ALA A 256 18.15 20.18 -17.87
CA ALA A 256 19.13 20.07 -18.95
C ALA A 256 18.45 20.15 -20.33
N PRO A 257 19.14 20.62 -21.38
CA PRO A 257 18.55 20.80 -22.72
C PRO A 257 17.92 19.54 -23.33
N ASN A 258 18.40 18.36 -22.95
CA ASN A 258 17.93 17.05 -23.39
C ASN A 258 16.80 16.48 -22.53
N LEU A 259 16.34 17.18 -21.49
CA LEU A 259 15.26 16.75 -20.60
C LEU A 259 13.99 17.57 -20.83
N ALA A 260 12.85 16.90 -20.73
CA ALA A 260 11.55 17.56 -20.69
C ALA A 260 10.54 16.75 -19.88
N ASP A 261 9.49 17.41 -19.43
CA ASP A 261 8.37 16.80 -18.72
C ASP A 261 7.05 17.26 -19.36
N LEU A 262 6.09 16.35 -19.49
CA LEU A 262 4.71 16.64 -19.82
C LEU A 262 3.84 16.40 -18.59
N GLN A 263 3.22 17.46 -18.07
CA GLN A 263 2.17 17.35 -17.06
C GLN A 263 0.83 17.14 -17.77
N VAL A 264 0.15 16.04 -17.48
CA VAL A 264 -1.11 15.66 -18.14
C VAL A 264 -2.23 15.70 -17.11
N ASN A 265 -3.27 16.49 -17.39
CA ASN A 265 -4.47 16.59 -16.56
C ASN A 265 -5.63 15.84 -17.22
N LEU A 266 -6.27 14.98 -16.44
CA LEU A 266 -7.40 14.16 -16.85
C LEU A 266 -8.74 14.83 -16.51
N ALA A 267 -9.78 14.40 -17.22
CA ALA A 267 -11.15 14.74 -16.90
C ALA A 267 -11.49 14.35 -15.45
N PRO A 268 -12.41 15.08 -14.78
CA PRO A 268 -12.91 14.73 -13.46
C PRO A 268 -13.43 13.28 -13.42
N LYS A 269 -13.29 12.61 -12.27
CA LYS A 269 -13.66 11.19 -12.11
C LYS A 269 -15.10 10.84 -12.51
N GLY A 270 -16.03 11.80 -12.42
CA GLY A 270 -17.43 11.60 -12.80
C GLY A 270 -17.71 11.75 -14.30
N GLU A 271 -16.75 12.29 -15.06
CA GLU A 271 -16.87 12.55 -16.50
C GLU A 271 -16.13 11.51 -17.35
N ARG A 272 -15.39 10.60 -16.71
CA ARG A 272 -14.66 9.51 -17.37
C ARG A 272 -15.03 8.15 -16.79
N THR A 273 -15.03 7.13 -17.66
CA THR A 273 -15.29 5.74 -17.26
C THR A 273 -14.02 5.05 -16.76
N ASP A 274 -12.90 5.32 -17.42
CA ASP A 274 -11.64 4.66 -17.14
C ASP A 274 -10.95 5.28 -15.92
N GLN A 275 -10.29 4.45 -15.12
CA GLN A 275 -9.43 4.92 -14.01
C GLN A 275 -8.12 5.48 -14.57
N SER A 276 -7.43 6.35 -13.81
CA SER A 276 -6.19 6.99 -14.29
C SER A 276 -5.13 6.01 -14.76
N HIS A 277 -5.03 4.84 -14.11
CA HIS A 277 -4.08 3.81 -14.49
C HIS A 277 -4.33 3.23 -15.89
N ALA A 278 -5.60 2.96 -16.23
CA ALA A 278 -5.96 2.47 -17.56
C ALA A 278 -5.63 3.49 -18.65
N ILE A 279 -5.87 4.77 -18.37
CA ILE A 279 -5.55 5.88 -19.28
C ILE A 279 -4.03 6.03 -19.42
N ALA A 280 -3.28 6.04 -18.31
CA ALA A 280 -1.82 6.13 -18.32
C ALA A 280 -1.18 4.96 -19.09
N ARG A 281 -1.72 3.74 -18.93
CA ARG A 281 -1.30 2.56 -19.70
C ARG A 281 -1.55 2.72 -21.20
N ARG A 282 -2.75 3.15 -21.59
CA ARG A 282 -3.11 3.40 -23.00
C ARG A 282 -2.18 4.46 -23.61
N VAL A 283 -1.98 5.58 -22.92
CA VAL A 283 -1.05 6.63 -23.34
C VAL A 283 0.38 6.10 -23.44
N ARG A 284 0.85 5.26 -22.50
CA ARG A 284 2.17 4.62 -22.58
C ARG A 284 2.30 3.77 -23.85
N GLU A 285 1.32 2.91 -24.12
CA GLU A 285 1.31 2.00 -25.28
C GLU A 285 1.34 2.77 -26.61
N GLU A 286 0.68 3.92 -26.69
CA GLU A 286 0.70 4.80 -27.87
C GLU A 286 2.01 5.59 -28.01
N LEU A 287 2.54 6.13 -26.91
CA LEU A 287 3.71 7.00 -26.94
C LEU A 287 5.03 6.23 -27.10
N ALA A 288 5.18 5.05 -26.50
CA ALA A 288 6.43 4.28 -26.53
C ALA A 288 6.99 4.07 -27.96
N PRO A 289 6.21 3.58 -28.94
CA PRO A 289 6.73 3.40 -30.31
C PRO A 289 7.00 4.74 -31.01
N MET A 290 6.27 5.80 -30.69
CA MET A 290 6.51 7.14 -31.22
C MET A 290 7.82 7.72 -30.68
N ALA A 291 8.01 7.69 -29.36
CA ALA A 291 9.22 8.15 -28.69
C ALA A 291 10.45 7.41 -29.21
N LYS A 292 10.38 6.07 -29.35
CA LYS A 292 11.47 5.27 -29.91
C LYS A 292 11.85 5.68 -31.34
N ARG A 293 10.88 5.99 -32.20
CA ARG A 293 11.14 6.50 -33.56
C ARG A 293 11.78 7.89 -33.57
N LEU A 294 11.45 8.70 -32.56
CA LEU A 294 11.99 10.06 -32.38
C LEU A 294 13.31 10.06 -31.60
N GLY A 295 13.84 8.89 -31.21
CA GLY A 295 15.07 8.77 -30.44
C GLY A 295 14.94 9.22 -28.97
N ALA A 296 13.73 9.30 -28.43
CA ALA A 296 13.46 9.68 -27.05
C ALA A 296 13.20 8.47 -26.15
N GLY A 297 13.76 8.50 -24.95
CA GLY A 297 13.29 7.70 -23.82
C GLY A 297 12.09 8.39 -23.16
N ILE A 298 11.06 7.62 -22.84
CA ILE A 298 9.91 8.12 -22.07
C ILE A 298 9.67 7.25 -20.84
N GLN A 299 9.10 7.87 -19.82
CA GLN A 299 8.59 7.19 -18.63
C GLN A 299 7.24 7.81 -18.29
N VAL A 300 6.23 6.97 -18.05
CA VAL A 300 4.90 7.46 -17.63
C VAL A 300 4.77 7.25 -16.13
N ALA A 301 4.80 8.33 -15.34
CA ALA A 301 4.71 8.29 -13.89
C ALA A 301 3.31 8.69 -13.43
N GLU A 302 2.70 7.79 -12.69
CA GLU A 302 1.46 8.05 -11.97
C GLU A 302 1.76 8.56 -10.56
N VAL A 303 0.77 9.23 -9.96
CA VAL A 303 0.85 9.62 -8.55
C VAL A 303 0.59 8.38 -7.69
N PRO A 304 1.54 7.96 -6.84
CA PRO A 304 1.38 6.73 -6.07
C PRO A 304 0.28 6.87 -4.99
N PRO A 305 -0.40 5.77 -4.62
CA PRO A 305 -1.44 5.71 -3.57
C PRO A 305 -0.90 5.85 -2.14
N GLY A 306 0.42 5.74 -1.96
CA GLY A 306 1.10 5.71 -0.65
C GLY A 306 2.37 6.56 -0.63
N PRO A 307 3.26 6.35 0.37
CA PRO A 307 4.53 7.04 0.44
C PRO A 307 5.32 6.84 -0.88
N PRO A 308 5.77 7.93 -1.52
CA PRO A 308 6.46 7.85 -2.79
C PRO A 308 7.83 7.19 -2.63
N VAL A 309 8.27 6.57 -3.71
CA VAL A 309 9.58 5.93 -3.85
C VAL A 309 10.22 6.39 -5.17
N LEU A 310 11.53 6.20 -5.31
CA LEU A 310 12.27 6.58 -6.52
C LEU A 310 11.66 5.96 -7.78
N GLN A 311 11.42 4.64 -7.78
CA GLN A 311 10.73 3.87 -8.82
C GLN A 311 10.12 2.61 -8.20
N THR A 312 9.22 1.93 -8.92
CA THR A 312 8.62 0.66 -8.48
C THR A 312 9.69 -0.39 -8.19
N LEU A 313 10.66 -0.53 -9.10
CA LEU A 313 11.84 -1.36 -8.97
C LEU A 313 13.08 -0.48 -8.88
N VAL A 314 13.85 -0.64 -7.80
CA VAL A 314 15.14 0.03 -7.62
C VAL A 314 16.16 -0.99 -7.15
N ALA A 315 17.23 -1.14 -7.91
CA ALA A 315 18.42 -1.88 -7.55
C ALA A 315 19.52 -0.88 -7.21
N GLU A 316 20.00 -0.93 -5.97
CA GLU A 316 21.16 -0.18 -5.50
C GLU A 316 22.36 -1.09 -5.56
N ILE A 317 23.32 -0.81 -6.43
CA ILE A 317 24.58 -1.56 -6.52
C ILE A 317 25.64 -0.82 -5.72
N TYR A 318 26.34 -1.55 -4.86
CA TYR A 318 27.45 -1.08 -4.02
C TYR A 318 28.73 -1.86 -4.35
N GLY A 319 29.89 -1.26 -4.07
CA GLY A 319 31.18 -1.93 -4.25
C GLY A 319 32.37 -0.99 -4.11
N PRO A 320 33.60 -1.53 -4.02
CA PRO A 320 34.81 -0.75 -3.73
C PRO A 320 35.34 0.04 -4.93
N ASP A 321 35.11 -0.45 -6.16
CA ASP A 321 35.60 0.15 -7.40
C ASP A 321 34.43 0.65 -8.26
N ASP A 322 34.56 1.87 -8.78
CA ASP A 322 33.49 2.55 -9.53
C ASP A 322 33.24 1.91 -10.90
N ASP A 323 34.29 1.58 -11.65
CA ASP A 323 34.19 0.99 -12.98
C ASP A 323 33.59 -0.42 -12.92
N ARG A 324 34.01 -1.21 -11.93
CA ARG A 324 33.45 -2.55 -11.71
C ARG A 324 32.02 -2.48 -11.20
N ARG A 325 31.68 -1.53 -10.31
CA ARG A 325 30.29 -1.28 -9.88
C ARG A 325 29.40 -0.91 -11.07
N LEU A 326 29.91 -0.09 -11.99
CA LEU A 326 29.20 0.27 -13.22
C LEU A 326 29.00 -0.92 -14.16
N ALA A 327 30.03 -1.76 -14.35
CA ALA A 327 29.92 -2.98 -15.16
C ALA A 327 28.85 -3.93 -14.60
N LEU A 328 28.82 -4.09 -13.27
CA LEU A 328 27.81 -4.88 -12.59
C LEU A 328 26.41 -4.26 -12.71
N ALA A 329 26.28 -2.94 -12.61
CA ALA A 329 25.02 -2.25 -12.85
C ALA A 329 24.51 -2.45 -14.29
N HIS A 330 25.40 -2.52 -15.29
CA HIS A 330 25.02 -2.91 -16.66
C HIS A 330 24.48 -4.34 -16.74
N ASP A 331 25.07 -5.30 -16.03
CA ASP A 331 24.57 -6.68 -15.99
C ASP A 331 23.20 -6.75 -15.32
N VAL A 332 23.00 -6.04 -14.21
CA VAL A 332 21.71 -5.91 -13.53
C VAL A 332 20.67 -5.25 -14.45
N ARG A 333 21.03 -4.18 -15.15
CA ARG A 333 20.16 -3.52 -16.13
C ARG A 333 19.72 -4.46 -17.25
N ARG A 334 20.62 -5.32 -17.74
CA ARG A 334 20.27 -6.34 -18.75
C ARG A 334 19.23 -7.33 -18.22
N VAL A 335 19.32 -7.72 -16.94
CA VAL A 335 18.32 -8.57 -16.29
C VAL A 335 16.96 -7.88 -16.22
N PHE A 336 16.91 -6.58 -15.91
CA PHE A 336 15.68 -5.79 -15.96
C PHE A 336 15.07 -5.80 -17.37
N GLU A 337 15.87 -5.48 -18.40
CA GLU A 337 15.42 -5.40 -19.79
C GLU A 337 14.92 -6.75 -20.35
N GLN A 338 15.43 -7.87 -19.83
CA GLN A 338 15.04 -9.23 -20.24
C GLN A 338 13.86 -9.79 -19.46
N THR A 339 13.47 -9.16 -18.35
CA THR A 339 12.41 -9.69 -17.48
C THR A 339 11.03 -9.29 -18.01
N PRO A 340 10.15 -10.26 -18.33
CA PRO A 340 8.79 -9.95 -18.79
C PRO A 340 8.02 -9.11 -17.76
N GLY A 341 7.37 -8.05 -18.25
CA GLY A 341 6.56 -7.14 -17.44
C GLY A 341 7.35 -6.01 -16.76
N VAL A 342 8.68 -5.99 -16.87
CA VAL A 342 9.48 -4.82 -16.48
C VAL A 342 9.53 -3.85 -17.67
N VAL A 343 9.15 -2.59 -17.42
CA VAL A 343 9.11 -1.51 -18.41
C VAL A 343 9.84 -0.28 -17.89
N ASP A 344 10.02 0.73 -18.75
CA ASP A 344 10.57 2.03 -18.35
C ASP A 344 11.94 1.89 -17.64
N VAL A 345 12.74 0.90 -18.07
CA VAL A 345 14.06 0.60 -17.48
C VAL A 345 15.01 1.77 -17.71
N ASP A 346 15.62 2.22 -16.63
CA ASP A 346 16.54 3.35 -16.61
C ASP A 346 17.56 3.18 -15.48
N TRP A 347 18.49 4.10 -15.37
CA TRP A 347 19.53 4.09 -14.35
C TRP A 347 20.12 5.49 -14.16
N TYR A 348 20.78 5.71 -13.04
CA TYR A 348 21.34 7.00 -12.67
C TYR A 348 22.81 7.06 -13.10
N VAL A 349 23.04 7.04 -14.41
CA VAL A 349 24.37 7.11 -15.02
C VAL A 349 24.27 7.96 -16.29
N GLU A 350 25.03 9.04 -16.37
CA GLU A 350 25.10 9.85 -17.59
C GLU A 350 25.81 9.09 -18.72
N GLU A 351 25.34 9.30 -19.96
CA GLU A 351 26.04 8.81 -21.15
C GLU A 351 27.38 9.51 -21.33
N GLU A 352 28.27 8.94 -22.13
CA GLU A 352 29.57 9.56 -22.41
C GLU A 352 29.40 10.82 -23.25
N GLN A 353 29.68 11.97 -22.64
CA GLN A 353 29.62 13.25 -23.33
C GLN A 353 31.02 13.64 -23.81
N PRO A 354 31.26 13.70 -25.14
CA PRO A 354 32.49 14.25 -25.66
C PRO A 354 32.55 15.75 -25.36
N LYS A 355 33.66 16.21 -24.80
CA LYS A 355 33.91 17.63 -24.58
C LYS A 355 35.24 18.06 -25.15
N TRP A 356 35.26 19.23 -25.76
CA TRP A 356 36.49 19.89 -26.17
C TRP A 356 37.06 20.65 -24.98
N ARG A 357 38.29 20.34 -24.60
CA ARG A 357 39.04 21.06 -23.57
C ARG A 357 40.09 21.94 -24.25
N LEU A 358 40.07 23.23 -23.92
CA LEU A 358 41.06 24.20 -24.36
C LEU A 358 42.01 24.45 -23.20
N ASP A 359 43.09 23.69 -23.15
CA ASP A 359 44.10 23.80 -22.10
C ASP A 359 45.02 24.98 -22.40
N VAL A 360 45.01 26.02 -21.56
CA VAL A 360 45.82 27.22 -21.79
C VAL A 360 47.30 26.88 -21.60
N ASP A 361 48.09 27.15 -22.64
CA ASP A 361 49.55 27.09 -22.59
C ASP A 361 50.07 28.34 -21.87
N ALA A 362 50.40 28.19 -20.58
CA ALA A 362 50.82 29.28 -19.73
C ALA A 362 52.09 29.98 -20.22
N GLU A 363 53.00 29.25 -20.88
CA GLU A 363 54.24 29.83 -21.43
C GLU A 363 53.94 30.73 -22.63
N LYS A 364 53.10 30.26 -23.57
CA LYS A 364 52.68 31.06 -24.73
C LYS A 364 51.82 32.26 -24.32
N ALA A 365 50.89 32.07 -23.37
CA ALA A 365 50.07 33.15 -22.85
C ALA A 365 50.94 34.25 -22.22
N SER A 366 51.89 33.87 -21.36
CA SER A 366 52.82 34.80 -20.72
C SER A 366 53.71 35.54 -21.74
N ALA A 367 54.22 34.83 -22.76
CA ALA A 367 55.00 35.44 -23.85
C ALA A 367 54.18 36.48 -24.65
N ALA A 368 52.89 36.23 -24.84
CA ALA A 368 51.95 37.16 -25.46
C ALA A 368 51.50 38.32 -24.53
N GLY A 369 51.93 38.32 -23.26
CA GLY A 369 51.53 39.31 -22.25
C GLY A 369 50.12 39.10 -21.68
N LEU A 370 49.59 37.88 -21.78
CA LEU A 370 48.26 37.50 -21.32
C LEU A 370 48.35 36.52 -20.15
N SER A 371 47.42 36.62 -19.20
CA SER A 371 47.29 35.64 -18.13
C SER A 371 46.36 34.49 -18.55
N ALA A 372 46.55 33.29 -17.99
CA ALA A 372 45.66 32.17 -18.27
C ALA A 372 44.20 32.46 -17.87
N SER A 373 43.99 33.22 -16.79
CA SER A 373 42.66 33.65 -16.37
C SER A 373 42.02 34.64 -17.36
N SER A 374 42.80 35.52 -17.99
CA SER A 374 42.31 36.42 -19.05
C SER A 374 41.84 35.64 -20.27
N VAL A 375 42.62 34.65 -20.72
CA VAL A 375 42.23 33.77 -21.85
C VAL A 375 40.94 33.03 -21.51
N ALA A 376 40.87 32.40 -20.33
CA ALA A 376 39.68 31.68 -19.88
C ALA A 376 38.44 32.58 -19.73
N ALA A 377 38.62 33.82 -19.25
CA ALA A 377 37.53 34.79 -19.10
C ALA A 377 36.93 35.19 -20.46
N VAL A 378 37.77 35.42 -21.47
CA VAL A 378 37.27 35.73 -22.82
C VAL A 378 36.57 34.54 -23.46
N VAL A 379 37.10 33.32 -23.30
CA VAL A 379 36.42 32.11 -23.81
C VAL A 379 35.05 31.93 -23.14
N ARG A 380 34.95 32.15 -21.82
CA ARG A 380 33.67 32.10 -21.08
C ARG A 380 32.69 33.19 -21.52
N MET A 381 33.15 34.44 -21.63
CA MET A 381 32.36 35.57 -22.11
C MET A 381 31.89 35.35 -23.56
N ALA A 382 32.72 34.72 -24.39
CA ALA A 382 32.37 34.35 -25.75
C ALA A 382 31.31 33.25 -25.79
N GLY A 383 31.42 32.23 -24.94
CA GLY A 383 30.51 31.08 -24.89
C GLY A 383 29.20 31.36 -24.17
N ASP A 384 29.25 31.35 -22.84
CA ASP A 384 28.10 31.49 -21.93
C ASP A 384 27.60 32.93 -21.85
N GLY A 385 28.52 33.88 -22.03
CA GLY A 385 28.29 35.29 -21.77
C GLY A 385 28.69 35.68 -20.34
N GLU A 386 28.93 36.96 -20.13
CA GLU A 386 29.29 37.52 -18.82
C GLU A 386 28.18 38.49 -18.36
N PRO A 387 27.55 38.27 -17.19
CA PRO A 387 26.62 39.24 -16.62
C PRO A 387 27.40 40.48 -16.14
N VAL A 388 27.22 41.61 -16.81
CA VAL A 388 27.95 42.86 -16.53
C VAL A 388 27.18 43.83 -15.63
N GLY A 389 25.91 43.57 -15.38
CA GLY A 389 25.07 44.40 -14.53
C GLY A 389 23.60 44.01 -14.59
N LEU A 390 22.77 44.79 -13.91
CA LEU A 390 21.31 44.63 -13.91
C LEU A 390 20.68 45.84 -14.59
N LEU A 391 19.74 45.56 -15.49
CA LEU A 391 18.85 46.57 -16.05
C LEU A 391 17.84 46.95 -14.97
N HIS A 392 17.81 48.23 -14.61
CA HIS A 392 16.85 48.78 -13.66
C HIS A 392 15.57 49.15 -14.41
N ASP A 393 14.65 48.20 -14.50
CA ASP A 393 13.34 48.37 -15.12
C ASP A 393 12.26 48.37 -14.03
N GLU A 394 11.55 49.48 -13.88
CA GLU A 394 10.47 49.64 -12.88
C GLU A 394 9.28 48.71 -13.15
N HIS A 395 9.13 48.19 -14.37
CA HIS A 395 8.09 47.25 -14.74
C HIS A 395 8.50 45.79 -14.56
N ALA A 396 9.81 45.52 -14.42
CA ALA A 396 10.31 44.17 -14.21
C ALA A 396 10.08 43.75 -12.75
N ARG A 397 9.44 42.59 -12.56
CA ARG A 397 9.25 42.00 -11.22
C ARG A 397 10.53 41.40 -10.64
N GLU A 398 11.45 40.98 -11.52
CA GLU A 398 12.72 40.35 -11.18
C GLU A 398 13.86 41.11 -11.84
N ALA A 399 15.04 41.01 -11.24
CA ALA A 399 16.23 41.67 -11.76
C ALA A 399 16.60 41.11 -13.15
N VAL A 400 16.72 41.99 -14.15
CA VAL A 400 17.03 41.61 -15.53
C VAL A 400 18.54 41.75 -15.75
N PRO A 401 19.29 40.66 -15.99
CA PRO A 401 20.73 40.75 -16.19
C PRO A 401 21.07 41.29 -17.59
N ILE A 402 22.03 42.19 -17.66
CA ILE A 402 22.69 42.60 -18.89
C ILE A 402 23.84 41.62 -19.12
N VAL A 403 23.77 40.83 -20.19
CA VAL A 403 24.77 39.79 -20.50
C VAL A 403 25.57 40.21 -21.73
N LEU A 404 26.87 40.39 -21.58
CA LEU A 404 27.80 40.61 -22.68
C LEU A 404 28.18 39.25 -23.28
N ARG A 405 27.96 39.08 -24.59
CA ARG A 405 28.24 37.83 -25.29
C ARG A 405 28.54 38.09 -26.76
N LEU A 406 29.38 37.26 -27.37
CA LEU A 406 29.65 37.34 -28.81
C LEU A 406 28.45 36.87 -29.65
N ASP A 407 28.36 37.39 -30.88
CA ASP A 407 27.38 36.96 -31.87
C ASP A 407 27.48 35.46 -32.14
N ARG A 408 26.32 34.82 -32.38
CA ARG A 408 26.22 33.35 -32.55
C ARG A 408 27.16 32.83 -33.65
N GLN A 409 27.40 33.60 -34.71
CA GLN A 409 28.31 33.23 -35.81
C GLN A 409 29.77 33.08 -35.35
N ASN A 410 30.20 33.86 -34.36
CA ASN A 410 31.57 33.88 -33.85
C ASN A 410 31.82 32.88 -32.70
N ARG A 411 30.79 32.14 -32.29
CA ARG A 411 30.84 31.14 -31.21
C ARG A 411 30.12 29.83 -31.53
N GLY A 412 29.67 29.66 -32.77
CA GLY A 412 28.87 28.51 -33.20
C GLY A 412 29.68 27.24 -33.47
N SER A 413 31.01 27.34 -33.50
CA SER A 413 31.92 26.22 -33.70
C SER A 413 33.18 26.38 -32.86
N LEU A 414 33.87 25.27 -32.61
CA LEU A 414 35.16 25.27 -31.93
C LEU A 414 36.19 26.13 -32.67
N ASP A 415 36.20 26.09 -34.00
CA ASP A 415 37.12 26.90 -34.81
C ASP A 415 36.82 28.39 -34.69
N ALA A 416 35.55 28.79 -34.58
CA ALA A 416 35.17 30.17 -34.33
C ALA A 416 35.69 30.65 -32.96
N VAL A 417 35.57 29.81 -31.91
CA VAL A 417 36.12 30.10 -30.59
C VAL A 417 37.65 30.19 -30.62
N ARG A 418 38.33 29.30 -31.34
CA ARG A 418 39.80 29.32 -31.51
C ARG A 418 40.28 30.54 -32.30
N ALA A 419 39.46 31.08 -33.20
CA ALA A 419 39.77 32.25 -34.00
C ALA A 419 39.59 33.58 -33.26
N ILE A 420 38.98 33.58 -32.06
CA ILE A 420 38.84 34.78 -31.22
C ILE A 420 40.22 35.36 -30.94
N ARG A 421 40.40 36.65 -31.22
CA ARG A 421 41.65 37.37 -30.98
C ARG A 421 41.61 38.10 -29.65
N LEU A 422 42.69 37.95 -28.90
CA LEU A 422 42.94 38.61 -27.62
C LEU A 422 43.98 39.71 -27.83
N GLU A 423 43.74 40.86 -27.23
CA GLU A 423 44.70 41.97 -27.21
C GLU A 423 45.74 41.72 -26.11
N GLY A 424 46.92 41.24 -26.50
CA GLY A 424 48.09 41.14 -25.64
C GLY A 424 49.13 42.21 -26.00
N ARG A 425 50.41 41.83 -26.08
CA ARG A 425 51.46 42.66 -26.71
C ARG A 425 51.22 42.86 -28.21
N ALA A 426 50.55 41.90 -28.85
CA ALA A 426 49.99 41.95 -30.18
C ALA A 426 48.69 41.12 -30.20
N PRO A 427 47.82 41.28 -31.20
CA PRO A 427 46.63 40.45 -31.34
C PRO A 427 47.00 38.98 -31.58
N VAL A 428 46.61 38.08 -30.66
CA VAL A 428 46.88 36.63 -30.74
C VAL A 428 45.57 35.85 -30.64
N ALA A 429 45.41 34.82 -31.46
CA ALA A 429 44.21 33.99 -31.43
C ALA A 429 44.21 33.03 -30.22
N VAL A 430 43.04 32.76 -29.64
CA VAL A 430 42.88 31.78 -28.54
C VAL A 430 43.50 30.43 -28.92
N GLY A 431 43.30 29.98 -30.17
CA GLY A 431 43.84 28.72 -30.68
C GLY A 431 45.37 28.64 -30.69
N GLU A 432 46.09 29.77 -30.69
CA GLU A 432 47.56 29.81 -30.61
C GLU A 432 48.05 29.68 -29.15
N LEU A 433 47.20 30.07 -28.19
CA LEU A 433 47.48 30.06 -26.75
C LEU A 433 46.93 28.81 -26.03
N THR A 434 46.21 27.94 -26.74
CA THR A 434 45.56 26.77 -26.15
C THR A 434 45.90 25.48 -26.88
N LEU A 435 46.06 24.39 -26.13
CA LEU A 435 46.05 23.03 -26.66
C LEU A 435 44.61 22.51 -26.64
N THR A 436 44.10 22.13 -27.80
CA THR A 436 42.76 21.54 -27.92
C THR A 436 42.84 20.03 -27.73
N THR A 437 42.20 19.49 -26.70
CA THR A 437 42.11 18.04 -26.44
C THR A 437 40.65 17.60 -26.43
N LEU A 438 40.38 16.44 -27.03
CA LEU A 438 39.07 15.79 -26.88
C LEU A 438 39.09 14.98 -25.59
N SER A 439 38.16 15.28 -24.70
CA SER A 439 38.01 14.62 -23.40
C SER A 439 36.56 14.18 -23.20
N ARG A 440 36.28 13.57 -22.05
CA ARG A 440 34.92 13.19 -21.63
C ARG A 440 34.49 14.05 -20.46
N GLU A 441 33.21 14.40 -20.42
CA GLU A 441 32.66 15.03 -19.23
C GLU A 441 32.69 14.05 -18.04
N SER A 442 32.92 14.59 -16.85
CA SER A 442 32.89 13.82 -15.62
C SER A 442 31.43 13.46 -15.29
N ARG A 443 31.20 12.21 -14.93
CA ARG A 443 29.88 11.72 -14.49
C ARG A 443 29.63 12.04 -13.03
N SER A 444 28.36 12.12 -12.65
CA SER A 444 27.99 12.29 -11.25
C SER A 444 28.17 10.98 -10.48
N ILE A 445 28.75 11.05 -9.28
CA ILE A 445 28.84 9.90 -8.38
C ILE A 445 27.80 10.05 -7.27
N TYR A 446 26.78 9.20 -7.32
CA TYR A 446 25.76 9.18 -6.27
C TYR A 446 26.27 8.48 -5.02
N HIS A 447 25.86 9.02 -3.87
CA HIS A 447 26.19 8.46 -2.56
C HIS A 447 24.92 8.29 -1.74
N LYS A 448 24.85 7.19 -0.98
CA LYS A 448 23.81 6.96 0.04
C LYS A 448 24.48 6.58 1.35
N ASN A 449 24.28 7.40 2.38
CA ASN A 449 25.00 7.26 3.66
C ASN A 449 26.52 7.26 3.48
N LEU A 450 27.04 8.18 2.65
CA LEU A 450 28.46 8.31 2.27
C LEU A 450 29.05 7.11 1.50
N GLN A 451 28.25 6.09 1.19
CA GLN A 451 28.68 4.98 0.35
C GLN A 451 28.34 5.27 -1.13
N PRO A 452 29.31 5.16 -2.05
CA PRO A 452 29.04 5.25 -3.48
C PRO A 452 28.02 4.20 -3.94
N VAL A 453 27.06 4.60 -4.76
CA VAL A 453 25.96 3.75 -5.21
C VAL A 453 25.63 4.02 -6.67
N THR A 454 25.36 2.96 -7.41
CA THR A 454 24.80 3.05 -8.77
C THR A 454 23.37 2.52 -8.76
N TYR A 455 22.41 3.31 -9.23
CA TYR A 455 21.00 2.93 -9.25
C TYR A 455 20.61 2.39 -10.62
N VAL A 456 20.01 1.20 -10.66
CA VAL A 456 19.24 0.70 -11.80
C VAL A 456 17.77 0.69 -11.39
N THR A 457 16.91 1.22 -12.24
CA THR A 457 15.50 1.43 -11.94
C THR A 457 14.60 0.91 -13.04
N GLY A 458 13.36 0.61 -12.70
CA GLY A 458 12.35 0.25 -13.67
C GLY A 458 10.95 0.31 -13.07
N ASP A 459 9.96 0.23 -13.94
CA ASP A 459 8.55 0.12 -13.56
C ASP A 459 7.97 -1.23 -14.01
N ILE A 460 6.73 -1.51 -13.63
CA ILE A 460 6.06 -2.77 -13.94
C ILE A 460 4.76 -2.48 -14.65
N ALA A 461 4.59 -3.11 -15.81
CA ALA A 461 3.36 -3.07 -16.58
C ALA A 461 3.06 -4.47 -17.15
N GLY A 462 1.79 -4.73 -17.46
CA GLY A 462 1.36 -6.00 -18.06
C GLY A 462 0.52 -6.85 -17.10
N ALA A 463 0.59 -8.18 -17.24
CA ALA A 463 -0.43 -9.06 -16.63
C ALA A 463 -0.36 -9.17 -15.09
N ALA A 464 0.82 -9.12 -14.48
CA ALA A 464 0.97 -9.33 -13.03
C ALA A 464 1.06 -8.03 -12.21
N GLU A 465 1.47 -6.90 -12.82
CA GLU A 465 1.52 -5.53 -12.26
C GLU A 465 2.00 -5.40 -10.79
N SER A 466 2.82 -6.35 -10.34
CA SER A 466 3.29 -6.48 -8.97
C SER A 466 4.81 -6.72 -8.92
N PRO A 467 5.55 -5.94 -8.09
CA PRO A 467 7.00 -6.08 -7.94
C PRO A 467 7.42 -7.41 -7.35
N VAL A 468 6.56 -8.05 -6.58
CA VAL A 468 6.89 -9.32 -5.92
C VAL A 468 7.29 -10.39 -6.94
N TYR A 469 6.51 -10.55 -8.01
CA TYR A 469 6.75 -11.62 -8.99
C TYR A 469 7.95 -11.31 -9.90
N ALA A 470 8.09 -10.06 -10.34
CA ALA A 470 9.23 -9.62 -11.15
C ALA A 470 10.54 -9.79 -10.38
N ILE A 471 10.58 -9.39 -9.11
CA ILE A 471 11.78 -9.53 -8.25
C ILE A 471 12.10 -11.00 -7.98
N LEU A 472 11.11 -11.86 -7.72
CA LEU A 472 11.36 -13.30 -7.54
C LEU A 472 11.97 -13.93 -8.80
N GLN A 473 11.52 -13.51 -10.00
CA GLN A 473 12.10 -13.95 -11.26
C GLN A 473 13.51 -13.41 -11.46
N MET A 474 13.71 -12.09 -11.27
CA MET A 474 15.02 -11.44 -11.41
C MET A 474 16.04 -12.00 -10.42
N ASN A 475 15.66 -12.26 -9.17
CA ASN A 475 16.55 -12.84 -8.16
C ASN A 475 17.11 -14.20 -8.61
N ARG A 476 16.34 -15.02 -9.33
CA ARG A 476 16.84 -16.26 -9.91
C ARG A 476 17.88 -16.01 -10.99
N ALA A 477 17.72 -14.96 -11.81
CA ALA A 477 18.68 -14.59 -12.84
C ALA A 477 19.95 -13.95 -12.26
N LEU A 478 19.80 -13.06 -11.28
CA LEU A 478 20.89 -12.35 -10.61
C LEU A 478 21.83 -13.28 -9.83
N GLN A 479 21.31 -14.41 -9.32
CA GLN A 479 22.13 -15.44 -8.66
C GLN A 479 23.18 -16.08 -9.57
N TRP A 480 23.02 -16.00 -10.90
CA TRP A 480 23.99 -16.52 -11.86
C TRP A 480 25.07 -15.51 -12.26
N ILE A 481 25.03 -14.28 -11.73
CA ILE A 481 26.10 -13.30 -11.96
C ILE A 481 27.35 -13.78 -11.22
N ALA A 482 28.32 -14.27 -11.98
CA ALA A 482 29.61 -14.71 -11.46
C ALA A 482 30.51 -13.49 -11.19
N LEU A 483 30.95 -13.36 -9.93
CA LEU A 483 31.95 -12.38 -9.53
C LEU A 483 33.36 -13.00 -9.71
N PRO A 484 34.25 -12.39 -10.51
CA PRO A 484 35.65 -12.81 -10.64
C PRO A 484 36.39 -12.92 -9.30
N GLU A 485 35.93 -12.18 -8.29
CA GLU A 485 36.47 -12.12 -6.94
C GLU A 485 36.16 -13.38 -6.10
N GLY A 486 35.37 -14.33 -6.63
CA GLY A 486 35.20 -15.68 -6.06
C GLY A 486 34.16 -15.82 -4.95
N TYR A 487 33.38 -14.78 -4.66
CA TYR A 487 32.26 -14.83 -3.70
C TYR A 487 30.90 -14.64 -4.38
N THR A 488 29.83 -14.98 -3.67
CA THR A 488 28.47 -14.86 -4.18
C THR A 488 28.00 -13.42 -4.15
N PHE A 489 27.35 -12.96 -5.23
CA PHE A 489 26.74 -11.64 -5.26
C PHE A 489 25.59 -11.54 -4.24
N GLU A 490 25.80 -10.78 -3.16
CA GLU A 490 24.84 -10.68 -2.06
C GLU A 490 23.71 -9.71 -2.42
N ILE A 491 22.46 -10.17 -2.26
CA ILE A 491 21.25 -9.39 -2.53
C ILE A 491 20.51 -9.13 -1.21
N PHE A 492 20.49 -7.88 -0.79
CA PHE A 492 19.78 -7.38 0.38
C PHE A 492 18.38 -6.86 0.01
N ASN A 493 17.42 -6.96 0.94
CA ASN A 493 16.04 -6.50 0.71
C ASN A 493 15.60 -5.39 1.68
N ALA A 494 16.04 -5.46 2.94
CA ALA A 494 15.60 -4.56 4.00
C ALA A 494 16.73 -3.71 4.60
N ARG A 495 17.99 -3.99 4.26
CA ARG A 495 19.16 -3.35 4.87
C ARG A 495 20.18 -2.99 3.81
N GLN A 496 20.84 -1.86 3.99
CA GLN A 496 22.01 -1.50 3.20
C GLN A 496 23.20 -2.38 3.62
N PRO A 497 24.13 -2.70 2.70
CA PRO A 497 25.43 -3.26 3.06
C PRO A 497 26.12 -2.40 4.12
N PHE A 498 26.74 -3.05 5.11
CA PHE A 498 27.42 -2.33 6.19
C PHE A 498 28.65 -1.56 5.70
N ASP A 499 29.37 -2.14 4.74
CA ASP A 499 30.52 -1.53 4.07
C ASP A 499 30.44 -1.77 2.55
N THR A 500 31.34 -1.11 1.81
CA THR A 500 31.50 -1.26 0.36
C THR A 500 32.73 -2.08 0.00
N THR A 501 33.24 -2.93 0.89
CA THR A 501 34.42 -3.78 0.60
C THR A 501 34.09 -4.91 -0.36
N ARG A 502 32.81 -5.28 -0.44
CA ARG A 502 32.27 -6.30 -1.35
C ARG A 502 31.20 -5.70 -2.27
N TYR A 503 31.08 -6.27 -3.46
CA TYR A 503 29.98 -6.00 -4.37
C TYR A 503 28.71 -6.62 -3.83
N ALA A 504 27.70 -5.78 -3.67
CA ALA A 504 26.41 -6.19 -3.18
C ALA A 504 25.33 -5.36 -3.87
N MET A 505 24.12 -5.90 -3.86
CA MET A 505 22.94 -5.20 -4.33
C MET A 505 21.91 -5.12 -3.21
N LYS A 506 21.19 -4.01 -3.14
CA LYS A 506 19.99 -3.88 -2.32
C LYS A 506 18.79 -3.61 -3.23
N TRP A 507 17.70 -4.35 -3.05
CA TRP A 507 16.40 -3.96 -3.55
C TRP A 507 15.82 -2.83 -2.70
N ASP A 508 15.53 -1.71 -3.34
CA ASP A 508 14.81 -0.57 -2.80
C ASP A 508 13.50 -0.36 -3.59
N GLY A 509 12.87 0.81 -3.49
CA GLY A 509 11.62 1.11 -4.19
C GLY A 509 10.40 0.53 -3.49
N GLU A 510 9.34 0.21 -4.25
CA GLU A 510 8.10 -0.33 -3.66
C GLU A 510 8.33 -1.67 -2.95
N TRP A 511 9.32 -2.45 -3.39
CA TRP A 511 9.64 -3.73 -2.77
C TRP A 511 10.10 -3.60 -1.32
N HIS A 512 10.96 -2.64 -1.02
CA HIS A 512 11.46 -2.43 0.33
C HIS A 512 10.29 -2.16 1.29
N ILE A 513 9.39 -1.26 0.90
CA ILE A 513 8.21 -0.92 1.69
C ILE A 513 7.25 -2.11 1.76
N SER A 514 7.05 -2.84 0.65
CA SER A 514 6.22 -4.06 0.62
C SER A 514 6.71 -5.07 1.64
N TYR A 515 8.00 -5.43 1.57
CA TYR A 515 8.60 -6.43 2.44
C TYR A 515 8.52 -6.01 3.92
N GLU A 516 8.86 -4.76 4.23
CA GLU A 516 8.79 -4.23 5.59
C GLU A 516 7.37 -4.29 6.16
N VAL A 517 6.39 -3.83 5.40
CA VAL A 517 4.98 -3.77 5.84
C VAL A 517 4.37 -5.15 6.01
N PHE A 518 4.55 -6.06 5.06
CA PHE A 518 4.01 -7.42 5.19
C PHE A 518 4.69 -8.19 6.31
N ARG A 519 6.00 -8.01 6.53
CA ARG A 519 6.71 -8.58 7.67
C ARG A 519 6.13 -8.06 8.98
N ASP A 520 5.99 -6.75 9.11
CA ASP A 520 5.53 -6.11 10.35
C ASP A 520 4.05 -6.42 10.63
N LEU A 521 3.19 -6.45 9.61
CA LEU A 521 1.80 -6.91 9.74
C LEU A 521 1.73 -8.40 10.09
N GLY A 522 2.61 -9.23 9.56
CA GLY A 522 2.69 -10.65 9.92
C GLY A 522 3.10 -10.86 11.38
N LEU A 523 4.10 -10.11 11.85
CA LEU A 523 4.51 -10.10 13.25
C LEU A 523 3.40 -9.55 14.17
N ALA A 524 2.74 -8.47 13.76
CA ALA A 524 1.58 -7.93 14.46
C ALA A 524 0.44 -8.96 14.54
N PHE A 525 0.16 -9.69 13.46
CA PHE A 525 -0.84 -10.75 13.46
C PHE A 525 -0.47 -11.91 14.39
N ALA A 526 0.80 -12.31 14.46
CA ALA A 526 1.27 -13.29 15.43
C ALA A 526 1.07 -12.81 16.88
N ALA A 527 1.37 -11.54 17.16
CA ALA A 527 1.10 -10.93 18.46
C ALA A 527 -0.40 -10.87 18.79
N VAL A 528 -1.25 -10.58 17.79
CA VAL A 528 -2.72 -10.61 17.91
C VAL A 528 -3.19 -12.01 18.28
N LEU A 529 -2.74 -13.06 17.59
CA LEU A 529 -3.12 -14.44 17.91
C LEU A 529 -2.74 -14.79 19.35
N LEU A 530 -1.54 -14.40 19.79
CA LEU A 530 -1.11 -14.62 21.18
C LEU A 530 -1.96 -13.83 22.18
N LEU A 531 -2.28 -12.56 21.91
CA LEU A 531 -3.08 -11.73 22.80
C LEU A 531 -4.51 -12.25 22.92
N ILE A 532 -5.13 -12.62 21.79
CA ILE A 532 -6.45 -13.26 21.77
C ILE A 532 -6.41 -14.56 22.59
N TYR A 533 -5.39 -15.40 22.38
CA TYR A 533 -5.22 -16.62 23.14
C TYR A 533 -5.22 -16.36 24.65
N VAL A 534 -4.37 -15.43 25.12
CA VAL A 534 -4.25 -15.10 26.55
C VAL A 534 -5.57 -14.55 27.13
N LEU A 535 -6.25 -13.66 26.41
CA LEU A 535 -7.53 -13.10 26.85
C LEU A 535 -8.60 -14.18 27.00
N VAL A 536 -8.69 -15.08 26.01
CA VAL A 536 -9.70 -16.16 25.99
C VAL A 536 -9.35 -17.27 27.00
N VAL A 537 -8.06 -17.59 27.21
CA VAL A 537 -7.60 -18.47 28.31
C VAL A 537 -8.03 -17.89 29.66
N GLY A 538 -7.80 -16.60 29.88
CA GLY A 538 -8.15 -15.93 31.13
C GLY A 538 -9.65 -16.01 31.45
N TRP A 539 -10.50 -15.95 30.42
CA TRP A 539 -11.95 -16.03 30.56
C TRP A 539 -12.47 -17.45 30.78
N PHE A 540 -12.16 -18.37 29.87
CA PHE A 540 -12.69 -19.74 29.89
C PHE A 540 -11.92 -20.65 30.84
N GLN A 541 -10.80 -20.17 31.42
CA GLN A 541 -9.91 -20.92 32.31
C GLN A 541 -9.48 -22.28 31.72
N SER A 542 -9.35 -22.33 30.40
CA SER A 542 -9.05 -23.53 29.62
C SER A 542 -8.01 -23.21 28.56
N PHE A 543 -7.03 -24.10 28.38
CA PHE A 543 -5.97 -23.93 27.36
C PHE A 543 -6.40 -24.41 25.98
N MET A 544 -7.43 -25.26 25.88
CA MET A 544 -7.88 -25.88 24.63
C MET A 544 -9.09 -25.18 24.01
N THR A 545 -10.01 -24.65 24.83
CA THR A 545 -11.18 -23.88 24.36
C THR A 545 -10.78 -22.68 23.48
N PRO A 546 -9.74 -21.90 23.82
CA PRO A 546 -9.25 -20.80 22.97
C PRO A 546 -8.79 -21.25 21.59
N LEU A 547 -8.13 -22.42 21.47
CA LEU A 547 -7.68 -22.95 20.18
C LEU A 547 -8.89 -23.30 19.28
N VAL A 548 -9.97 -23.81 19.87
CA VAL A 548 -11.23 -24.08 19.15
C VAL A 548 -11.86 -22.79 18.63
N ILE A 549 -11.85 -21.73 19.43
CA ILE A 549 -12.36 -20.40 19.05
C ILE A 549 -11.50 -19.80 17.92
N MET A 550 -10.17 -19.85 18.05
CA MET A 550 -9.23 -19.29 17.09
C MET A 550 -9.11 -20.08 15.79
N ALA A 551 -9.43 -21.38 15.80
CA ALA A 551 -9.45 -22.22 14.60
C ALA A 551 -10.45 -21.71 13.53
N ALA A 552 -11.39 -20.83 13.89
CA ALA A 552 -12.27 -20.16 12.96
C ALA A 552 -11.58 -19.08 12.10
N ILE A 553 -10.45 -18.52 12.55
CA ILE A 553 -9.78 -17.39 11.86
C ILE A 553 -9.37 -17.75 10.43
N PRO A 554 -8.67 -18.89 10.16
CA PRO A 554 -8.29 -19.26 8.81
C PRO A 554 -9.48 -19.53 7.88
N PHE A 555 -10.67 -19.85 8.40
CA PHE A 555 -11.85 -20.11 7.56
C PHE A 555 -12.31 -18.87 6.80
N SER A 556 -11.97 -17.67 7.28
CA SER A 556 -12.25 -16.44 6.54
C SER A 556 -11.48 -16.38 5.21
N LEU A 557 -10.28 -16.97 5.11
CA LEU A 557 -9.49 -17.00 3.87
C LEU A 557 -10.21 -17.74 2.72
N VAL A 558 -11.08 -18.70 3.06
CA VAL A 558 -11.93 -19.43 2.11
C VAL A 558 -12.89 -18.48 1.37
N GLY A 559 -13.31 -17.38 2.01
CA GLY A 559 -14.07 -16.32 1.34
C GLY A 559 -13.16 -15.28 0.70
N ILE A 560 -12.13 -14.82 1.42
CA ILE A 560 -11.33 -13.66 1.05
C ILE A 560 -10.59 -13.87 -0.28
N LEU A 561 -9.84 -14.97 -0.43
CA LEU A 561 -8.99 -15.17 -1.61
C LEU A 561 -9.82 -15.43 -2.88
N PRO A 562 -10.86 -16.29 -2.87
CA PRO A 562 -11.73 -16.43 -4.03
C PRO A 562 -12.49 -15.16 -4.40
N ALA A 563 -12.86 -14.31 -3.43
CA ALA A 563 -13.50 -13.04 -3.71
C ALA A 563 -12.55 -12.04 -4.40
N HIS A 564 -11.28 -11.98 -3.97
CA HIS A 564 -10.26 -11.19 -4.66
C HIS A 564 -10.05 -11.68 -6.10
N ALA A 565 -9.97 -13.00 -6.29
CA ALA A 565 -9.87 -13.60 -7.63
C ALA A 565 -11.09 -13.27 -8.52
N ALA A 566 -12.30 -13.41 -7.98
CA ALA A 566 -13.55 -13.16 -8.71
C ALA A 566 -13.70 -11.68 -9.12
N MET A 567 -13.20 -10.75 -8.30
CA MET A 567 -13.23 -9.32 -8.60
C MET A 567 -12.01 -8.83 -9.37
N GLY A 568 -11.01 -9.69 -9.64
CA GLY A 568 -9.75 -9.28 -10.26
C GLY A 568 -8.96 -8.27 -9.42
N ALA A 569 -9.16 -8.27 -8.10
CA ALA A 569 -8.55 -7.30 -7.19
C ALA A 569 -7.27 -7.86 -6.54
N PHE A 570 -6.25 -7.01 -6.39
CA PHE A 570 -5.02 -7.37 -5.69
C PHE A 570 -5.27 -7.68 -4.22
N PHE A 571 -4.62 -8.71 -3.68
CA PHE A 571 -4.51 -8.89 -2.24
C PHE A 571 -3.43 -7.94 -1.71
N THR A 572 -3.84 -6.93 -0.95
CA THR A 572 -3.00 -5.79 -0.54
C THR A 572 -2.74 -5.71 0.95
N ALA A 573 -1.89 -4.77 1.38
CA ALA A 573 -1.73 -4.47 2.81
C ALA A 573 -3.07 -4.07 3.45
N THR A 574 -3.94 -3.36 2.72
CA THR A 574 -5.29 -3.03 3.21
C THR A 574 -6.19 -4.28 3.27
N SER A 575 -6.08 -5.21 2.31
CA SER A 575 -6.72 -6.54 2.39
C SER A 575 -6.28 -7.33 3.62
N MET A 576 -4.99 -7.27 3.98
CA MET A 576 -4.45 -7.93 5.17
C MET A 576 -4.98 -7.28 6.46
N ILE A 577 -5.06 -5.95 6.52
CA ILE A 577 -5.72 -5.24 7.64
C ILE A 577 -7.19 -5.70 7.77
N GLY A 578 -7.91 -5.81 6.65
CA GLY A 578 -9.28 -6.34 6.64
C GLY A 578 -9.37 -7.77 7.17
N PHE A 579 -8.43 -8.65 6.81
CA PHE A 579 -8.34 -10.01 7.34
C PHE A 579 -8.07 -10.03 8.85
N ILE A 580 -7.11 -9.22 9.34
CA ILE A 580 -6.77 -9.14 10.77
C ILE A 580 -7.94 -8.58 11.58
N ALA A 581 -8.57 -7.53 11.09
CA ALA A 581 -9.77 -6.95 11.70
C ALA A 581 -10.93 -7.95 11.75
N GLY A 582 -11.20 -8.62 10.63
CA GLY A 582 -12.19 -9.69 10.53
C GLY A 582 -11.89 -10.83 11.51
N ALA A 583 -10.63 -11.21 11.72
CA ALA A 583 -10.26 -12.21 12.71
C ALA A 583 -10.76 -11.86 14.12
N GLY A 584 -10.69 -10.59 14.53
CA GLY A 584 -11.26 -10.13 15.79
C GLY A 584 -12.78 -10.33 15.87
N ILE A 585 -13.52 -10.01 14.80
CA ILE A 585 -14.98 -10.19 14.70
C ILE A 585 -15.35 -11.67 14.73
N VAL A 586 -14.64 -12.51 13.97
CA VAL A 586 -14.82 -13.96 13.91
C VAL A 586 -14.59 -14.60 15.30
N VAL A 587 -13.54 -14.17 15.99
CA VAL A 587 -13.24 -14.64 17.35
C VAL A 587 -14.31 -14.18 18.32
N ARG A 588 -14.76 -12.92 18.25
CA ARG A 588 -15.88 -12.41 19.04
C ARG A 588 -17.12 -13.29 18.89
N ASN A 589 -17.51 -13.59 17.66
CA ASN A 589 -18.69 -14.42 17.39
C ASN A 589 -18.53 -15.83 17.94
N SER A 590 -17.31 -16.38 17.86
CA SER A 590 -16.98 -17.70 18.40
C SER A 590 -16.95 -17.72 19.94
N ILE A 591 -16.47 -16.65 20.59
CA ILE A 591 -16.50 -16.49 22.06
C ILE A 591 -17.94 -16.54 22.55
N ILE A 592 -18.83 -15.72 21.99
CA ILE A 592 -20.22 -15.68 22.44
C ILE A 592 -20.94 -17.02 22.17
N LEU A 593 -20.59 -17.69 21.08
CA LEU A 593 -21.14 -19.01 20.77
C LEU A 593 -20.71 -20.06 21.80
N VAL A 594 -19.44 -20.12 22.16
CA VAL A 594 -18.91 -21.07 23.16
C VAL A 594 -19.39 -20.74 24.57
N ASP A 595 -19.45 -19.47 24.94
CA ASP A 595 -19.98 -19.03 26.23
C ASP A 595 -21.44 -19.46 26.41
N PHE A 596 -22.25 -19.35 25.36
CA PHE A 596 -23.63 -19.84 25.38
C PHE A 596 -23.72 -21.37 25.48
N ILE A 597 -22.77 -22.12 24.91
CA ILE A 597 -22.68 -23.57 25.11
C ILE A 597 -22.41 -23.88 26.58
N GLU A 598 -21.45 -23.20 27.20
CA GLU A 598 -21.12 -23.40 28.62
C GLU A 598 -22.27 -23.03 29.55
N LEU A 599 -22.98 -21.94 29.25
CA LEU A 599 -24.17 -21.55 29.99
C LEU A 599 -25.23 -22.67 29.96
N ARG A 600 -25.54 -23.22 28.78
CA ARG A 600 -26.53 -24.32 28.67
C ARG A 600 -26.06 -25.62 29.30
N LEU A 601 -24.77 -25.90 29.29
CA LEU A 601 -24.19 -27.02 30.03
C LEU A 601 -24.37 -26.84 31.55
N ARG A 602 -24.18 -25.64 32.08
CA ARG A 602 -24.42 -25.30 33.50
C ARG A 602 -25.89 -25.43 33.88
N ASP A 603 -26.80 -25.11 32.96
CA ASP A 603 -28.24 -25.31 33.10
C ASP A 603 -28.68 -26.80 33.00
N GLY A 604 -27.73 -27.74 32.85
CA GLY A 604 -27.98 -29.18 32.83
C GLY A 604 -28.30 -29.77 31.45
N MET A 605 -28.21 -28.99 30.36
CA MET A 605 -28.44 -29.51 29.01
C MET A 605 -27.33 -30.48 28.57
N PRO A 606 -27.65 -31.61 27.92
CA PRO A 606 -26.65 -32.51 27.33
C PRO A 606 -25.75 -31.79 26.30
N LEU A 607 -24.47 -32.18 26.23
CA LEU A 607 -23.46 -31.50 25.39
C LEU A 607 -23.82 -31.47 23.91
N ASP A 608 -24.35 -32.57 23.37
CA ASP A 608 -24.82 -32.70 21.99
C ASP A 608 -25.99 -31.76 21.68
N GLN A 609 -26.91 -31.56 22.63
CA GLN A 609 -28.03 -30.63 22.48
C GLN A 609 -27.57 -29.18 22.67
N ALA A 610 -26.71 -28.92 23.65
CA ALA A 610 -26.20 -27.58 23.96
C ALA A 610 -25.45 -26.96 22.77
N VAL A 611 -24.59 -27.73 22.09
CA VAL A 611 -23.83 -27.24 20.92
C VAL A 611 -24.74 -26.94 19.72
N VAL A 612 -25.83 -27.69 19.55
CA VAL A 612 -26.81 -27.47 18.48
C VAL A 612 -27.70 -26.28 18.79
N ASP A 613 -28.16 -26.16 20.03
CA ASP A 613 -29.04 -25.08 20.45
C ASP A 613 -28.32 -23.73 20.41
N ALA A 614 -27.07 -23.68 20.90
CA ALA A 614 -26.25 -22.47 20.86
C ALA A 614 -26.11 -21.91 19.44
N GLY A 615 -25.75 -22.75 18.47
CA GLY A 615 -25.59 -22.32 17.09
C GLY A 615 -26.90 -21.95 16.39
N ALA A 616 -28.04 -22.49 16.83
CA ALA A 616 -29.36 -22.13 16.35
C ALA A 616 -29.79 -20.75 16.86
N VAL A 617 -29.70 -20.53 18.18
CA VAL A 617 -30.12 -19.28 18.84
C VAL A 617 -29.22 -18.10 18.44
N ARG A 618 -27.91 -18.33 18.27
CA ARG A 618 -26.95 -17.29 17.90
C ARG A 618 -26.95 -16.91 16.42
N PHE A 619 -27.67 -17.64 15.56
CA PHE A 619 -27.67 -17.38 14.12
C PHE A 619 -28.14 -15.98 13.75
N ARG A 620 -29.31 -15.57 14.27
CA ARG A 620 -29.91 -14.28 13.91
C ARG A 620 -29.04 -13.10 14.35
N PRO A 621 -28.54 -13.04 15.60
CA PRO A 621 -27.57 -12.04 15.99
C PRO A 621 -26.32 -12.03 15.11
N MET A 622 -25.68 -13.18 14.87
CA MET A 622 -24.45 -13.26 14.05
C MET A 622 -24.70 -12.83 12.60
N ALA A 623 -25.85 -13.16 12.03
CA ALA A 623 -26.21 -12.75 10.67
C ALA A 623 -26.43 -11.23 10.58
N LEU A 624 -27.00 -10.59 11.62
CA LEU A 624 -27.14 -9.14 11.68
C LEU A 624 -25.77 -8.45 11.80
N THR A 625 -24.86 -8.99 12.59
CA THR A 625 -23.47 -8.51 12.67
C THR A 625 -22.79 -8.59 11.30
N ALA A 626 -22.85 -9.76 10.64
CA ALA A 626 -22.27 -9.94 9.31
C ALA A 626 -22.91 -8.97 8.29
N ALA A 627 -24.24 -8.79 8.33
CA ALA A 627 -24.93 -7.84 7.45
C ALA A 627 -24.49 -6.38 7.69
N ALA A 628 -24.31 -5.97 8.94
CA ALA A 628 -23.83 -4.63 9.29
C ALA A 628 -22.42 -4.39 8.75
N VAL A 629 -21.52 -5.36 8.90
CA VAL A 629 -20.16 -5.29 8.34
C VAL A 629 -20.19 -5.25 6.82
N ILE A 630 -21.01 -6.08 6.17
CA ILE A 630 -21.15 -6.13 4.71
C ILE A 630 -21.67 -4.80 4.16
N VAL A 631 -22.69 -4.21 4.78
CA VAL A 631 -23.26 -2.92 4.37
C VAL A 631 -22.24 -1.79 4.60
N GLY A 632 -21.56 -1.78 5.74
CA GLY A 632 -20.54 -0.78 6.05
C GLY A 632 -19.34 -0.85 5.10
N ALA A 633 -18.82 -2.05 4.84
CA ALA A 633 -17.74 -2.29 3.90
C ALA A 633 -18.16 -2.07 2.44
N GLY A 634 -19.44 -2.27 2.10
CA GLY A 634 -19.97 -2.03 0.76
C GLY A 634 -19.79 -0.59 0.28
N VAL A 635 -19.80 0.39 1.19
CA VAL A 635 -19.51 1.80 0.85
C VAL A 635 -18.03 2.01 0.50
N ILE A 636 -17.14 1.23 1.10
CA ILE A 636 -15.68 1.29 0.88
C ILE A 636 -15.28 0.58 -0.43
N LEU A 637 -16.09 -0.39 -0.89
CA LEU A 637 -15.78 -1.24 -2.04
C LEU A 637 -15.43 -0.47 -3.33
N PHE A 638 -16.00 0.74 -3.50
CA PHE A 638 -15.78 1.58 -4.68
C PHE A 638 -14.51 2.44 -4.62
N ASP A 639 -13.83 2.48 -3.47
CA ASP A 639 -12.57 3.19 -3.32
C ASP A 639 -11.39 2.32 -3.78
N PRO A 640 -10.61 2.74 -4.80
CA PRO A 640 -9.53 1.89 -5.34
C PRO A 640 -8.48 1.46 -4.31
N ILE A 641 -8.18 2.29 -3.30
CA ILE A 641 -7.14 2.01 -2.29
C ILE A 641 -7.65 1.01 -1.24
N PHE A 642 -8.90 1.17 -0.81
CA PHE A 642 -9.48 0.40 0.29
C PHE A 642 -10.42 -0.73 -0.18
N GLN A 643 -10.60 -0.90 -1.49
CA GLN A 643 -11.36 -2.00 -2.08
C GLN A 643 -10.92 -3.35 -1.51
N GLY A 644 -9.62 -3.61 -1.44
CA GLY A 644 -9.08 -4.87 -0.89
C GLY A 644 -9.49 -5.12 0.57
N LEU A 645 -9.49 -4.09 1.41
CA LEU A 645 -9.97 -4.16 2.80
C LEU A 645 -11.46 -4.51 2.86
N ALA A 646 -12.27 -3.86 2.01
CA ALA A 646 -13.71 -4.11 1.94
C ALA A 646 -14.02 -5.54 1.50
N ILE A 647 -13.36 -6.03 0.45
CA ILE A 647 -13.50 -7.41 -0.04
C ILE A 647 -13.14 -8.40 1.07
N SER A 648 -12.02 -8.17 1.75
CA SER A 648 -11.58 -9.03 2.86
C SER A 648 -12.61 -9.11 3.98
N LEU A 649 -13.20 -7.98 4.39
CA LEU A 649 -14.22 -7.97 5.44
C LEU A 649 -15.53 -8.62 4.96
N MET A 650 -16.05 -8.22 3.81
CA MET A 650 -17.32 -8.73 3.29
C MET A 650 -17.27 -10.25 3.07
N ALA A 651 -16.30 -10.72 2.30
CA ALA A 651 -16.19 -12.14 1.96
C ALA A 651 -15.73 -12.98 3.17
N GLY A 652 -14.85 -12.42 4.01
CA GLY A 652 -14.40 -13.05 5.24
C GLY A 652 -15.53 -13.27 6.24
N GLU A 653 -16.39 -12.28 6.44
CA GLU A 653 -17.56 -12.40 7.33
C GLU A 653 -18.60 -13.37 6.78
N VAL A 654 -18.86 -13.37 5.46
CA VAL A 654 -19.77 -14.35 4.84
C VAL A 654 -19.24 -15.77 5.03
N ALA A 655 -17.95 -16.00 4.75
CA ALA A 655 -17.33 -17.31 4.94
C ALA A 655 -17.32 -17.72 6.41
N SER A 656 -17.02 -16.80 7.32
CA SER A 656 -17.06 -17.06 8.75
C SER A 656 -18.47 -17.40 9.24
N LEU A 657 -19.50 -16.64 8.87
CA LEU A 657 -20.88 -16.90 9.28
C LEU A 657 -21.35 -18.31 8.89
N LEU A 658 -20.95 -18.78 7.71
CA LEU A 658 -21.32 -20.10 7.20
C LEU A 658 -20.47 -21.23 7.83
N LEU A 659 -19.15 -21.04 7.89
CA LEU A 659 -18.21 -22.10 8.30
C LEU A 659 -17.99 -22.13 9.81
N SER A 660 -17.70 -21.00 10.45
CA SER A 660 -17.39 -20.95 11.89
C SER A 660 -18.58 -21.36 12.76
N ARG A 661 -19.80 -20.94 12.39
CA ARG A 661 -21.05 -21.32 13.09
C ARG A 661 -21.24 -22.83 13.19
N MET A 662 -20.75 -23.59 12.22
CA MET A 662 -20.83 -25.05 12.22
C MET A 662 -19.57 -25.67 12.83
N ALA A 663 -18.39 -25.18 12.45
CA ALA A 663 -17.12 -25.77 12.82
C ALA A 663 -16.80 -25.60 14.32
N VAL A 664 -17.03 -24.42 14.90
CA VAL A 664 -16.69 -24.15 16.30
C VAL A 664 -17.47 -25.06 17.27
N PRO A 665 -18.81 -25.21 17.18
CA PRO A 665 -19.54 -26.14 18.04
C PRO A 665 -19.12 -27.60 17.85
N VAL A 666 -18.82 -28.03 16.62
CA VAL A 666 -18.37 -29.41 16.35
C VAL A 666 -17.00 -29.67 16.94
N MET A 667 -16.06 -28.72 16.81
CA MET A 667 -14.74 -28.81 17.44
C MET A 667 -14.85 -28.82 18.97
N TYR A 668 -15.70 -27.96 19.54
CA TYR A 668 -15.95 -27.93 20.99
C TYR A 668 -16.54 -29.26 21.50
N PHE A 669 -17.51 -29.82 20.76
CA PHE A 669 -18.07 -31.14 21.06
C PHE A 669 -16.99 -32.24 21.01
N MET A 670 -16.14 -32.26 19.99
CA MET A 670 -15.08 -33.26 19.85
C MET A 670 -14.06 -33.21 20.98
N LEU A 671 -13.75 -32.00 21.47
CA LEU A 671 -12.84 -31.79 22.58
C LEU A 671 -13.45 -32.29 23.91
N ASN A 672 -14.71 -31.92 24.18
CA ASN A 672 -15.33 -32.15 25.50
C ASN A 672 -16.09 -33.47 25.64
N ARG A 673 -16.33 -34.21 24.55
CA ARG A 673 -17.01 -35.52 24.62
C ARG A 673 -16.22 -36.57 25.43
N ASN A 674 -14.88 -36.51 25.40
CA ASN A 674 -14.01 -37.50 26.05
C ASN A 674 -13.75 -37.15 27.54
N SER A 675 -13.92 -35.90 27.94
CA SER A 675 -13.67 -35.44 29.32
C SER A 675 -14.68 -36.01 30.34
N LYS A 676 -15.85 -36.48 29.90
CA LYS A 676 -16.82 -37.19 30.75
C LYS A 676 -16.51 -38.68 30.94
N GLU A 677 -15.70 -39.31 30.07
CA GLU A 677 -15.26 -40.70 30.27
C GLU A 677 -14.07 -40.81 31.24
N ALA A 678 -13.29 -39.74 31.43
CA ALA A 678 -12.16 -39.70 32.36
C ALA A 678 -12.55 -39.41 33.83
N GLY A 679 -13.75 -38.86 34.10
CA GLY A 679 -14.20 -38.44 35.43
C GLY A 679 -14.71 -39.57 36.36
N TYR A 680 -14.61 -40.83 35.94
CA TYR A 680 -14.86 -42.01 36.79
C TYR A 680 -13.58 -42.80 37.11
N ALA A 681 -12.40 -42.25 36.78
CA ALA A 681 -11.11 -42.84 37.11
C ALA A 681 -10.16 -41.80 37.71
N SER A 682 -10.58 -41.14 38.80
CA SER A 682 -9.69 -40.55 39.81
C SER A 682 -10.40 -40.44 41.15
#